data_AF-A0A485LHL5-F1
#
_entry.id   AF-A0A485LHL5-F1
#
_cell.length_a   1.000
_cell.length_b   1.000
_cell.length_c   1.000
_cell.angle_alpha   90.00
_cell.angle_beta   90.00
_cell.angle_gamma   90.00
#
_symmetry.space_group_name_H-M   'P 1'
#
loop_
_entity.id
_entity.type
_entity.pdbx_description
1 polymer ?
#
loop_
_entity_poly.entity_id
_entity_poly.type
_entity_poly.pdbx_seq_one_letter_code
_entity_poly.pdbx_strand_id
1 'polypeptide(L)'
;MRRLWSCLALCLLVRATLQVFTRPAFEGVPTAYFDGAVKSDFNGSIGSVEIKQCSSVALYVYSKPHLEGRCTVIDRDMENISFLTVRSFSVAPLSPSFAAVNVYSGVKTTRSHEAPTAPFVQYNVGTAVDYVEGEIGYVLTVPAPPPSWQSKVILVTFTGARFTGTRSIHYESMPVRTIVRSFQALAYNDSLAAVEVYTKSDSEPPLAQFLVGESNAYWNVSYLEKIVVPDGLVAVLYAKHLFTSNKTLVFSGTGSEYALKIGSIQVVRYDDSMAAVAELFPFPSFSGNPLQYKIGDAVPLFQGSIQSVRLPELWAVVVFESTNYTGAHVKLTQNRVWYMPIPFDIRSFQVESTAPPAVYLYDQPSCGRQSSCKDLPTTTLYDNDQAATVRAHIGCVHVQPGFTFVFYSLPKYQGERSFVPESAYNSMWLINPKIASFRVIAVDKRLSFVRSSTGTPDDVVVWSCGRAACTFDTVSPGENRSFVSKHHVDIPSGVQVQAFYRPDFQGSFDTWAKNAQFFSFVRSFRVYRMGDTLPVVTAATEPVVALLRNQDDGYDGSLLVPAGRKVPNLDFAKQNYPFRIDILDVPDQLILLAYSGRNYQGEHSVVSPGIYNVGLFDRTSAIGSMQSFRVIRAADVAMLSNKTIPPAVLGYYTTRFCTSDNITFALGQEYMTLPNLEWDTLHIPDGLALVMYDRPWLLGRYVVWTAPLVQSPRSLGNRFRSAKVVLLDDAPPPQLDPLPPIVRGGFSEFLQVGEVEPALSVWEHNSIYCTKQSPLSTKLNVGFDRMSVPGLVLTAYNDYNFQGNSLVHHQNSNSKSLWRAYPKSYTLLPENSTVVPTTLFAGIYPNRFGFDIPPIFMQVGDSIASLDYPWNADIQNVTVPSGLTLLTYSGEHFQGNCKEWTGDTCVDEPWNTSIMSLRVVGNDAASTTPCKEAAIS
;
A
#
# COMPACT_ATOMS: atom_id res chain seq x y z
N MET A 1 -30.44 10.19 38.67
CA MET A 1 -30.45 9.16 37.60
C MET A 1 -30.70 9.70 36.19
N ARG A 2 -31.64 10.62 35.92
CA ARG A 2 -31.82 11.20 34.56
C ARG A 2 -30.71 12.17 34.09
N ARG A 3 -29.88 12.73 34.99
CA ARG A 3 -28.74 13.59 34.64
C ARG A 3 -27.44 12.84 34.33
N LEU A 4 -27.32 11.56 34.73
CA LEU A 4 -26.11 10.75 34.46
C LEU A 4 -26.09 10.16 33.04
N TRP A 5 -27.25 9.97 32.43
CA TRP A 5 -27.37 9.51 31.04
C TRP A 5 -27.00 10.59 30.00
N SER A 6 -27.12 11.87 30.35
CA SER A 6 -26.74 12.97 29.45
C SER A 6 -25.24 13.17 29.32
N CYS A 7 -24.43 12.74 30.29
CA CYS A 7 -22.96 12.81 30.22
C CYS A 7 -22.34 11.57 29.54
N LEU A 8 -22.91 10.38 29.72
CA LEU A 8 -22.42 9.16 29.05
C LEU A 8 -22.72 9.14 27.54
N ALA A 9 -23.81 9.79 27.11
CA ALA A 9 -24.06 10.02 25.68
C ALA A 9 -23.09 11.04 25.05
N LEU A 10 -22.51 11.96 25.83
CA LEU A 10 -21.55 12.95 25.32
C LEU A 10 -20.13 12.39 25.13
N CYS A 11 -19.73 11.36 25.87
CA CYS A 11 -18.37 10.79 25.79
C CYS A 11 -18.20 9.67 24.75
N LEU A 12 -19.30 9.10 24.23
CA LEU A 12 -19.28 8.19 23.07
C LEU A 12 -19.33 8.92 21.71
N LEU A 13 -19.32 10.26 21.72
CA LEU A 13 -19.57 11.11 20.55
C LEU A 13 -18.39 11.98 20.08
N VAL A 14 -17.13 11.71 20.42
CA VAL A 14 -16.00 12.45 19.82
C VAL A 14 -15.50 11.78 18.55
N ARG A 15 -16.35 11.80 17.52
CA ARG A 15 -15.98 11.57 16.11
C ARG A 15 -16.24 12.83 15.30
N ALA A 16 -15.63 13.95 15.69
CA ALA A 16 -15.79 15.19 14.94
C ALA A 16 -15.17 15.02 13.56
N THR A 17 -16.02 14.74 12.57
CA THR A 17 -15.61 14.52 11.18
C THR A 17 -15.38 15.84 10.44
N LEU A 18 -15.92 16.95 10.95
CA LEU A 18 -15.85 18.25 10.28
C LEU A 18 -15.79 19.41 11.29
N GLN A 19 -14.91 20.38 11.04
CA GLN A 19 -14.77 21.62 11.81
C GLN A 19 -15.18 22.83 10.99
N VAL A 20 -16.01 23.69 11.58
CA VAL A 20 -16.52 24.94 10.98
C VAL A 20 -15.92 26.11 11.75
N PHE A 21 -15.26 27.02 11.05
CA PHE A 21 -14.69 28.23 11.62
C PHE A 21 -15.53 29.44 11.21
N THR A 22 -15.69 30.41 12.11
CA THR A 22 -16.48 31.63 11.82
C THR A 22 -15.74 32.60 10.90
N ARG A 23 -14.41 32.49 10.79
CA ARG A 23 -13.56 33.31 9.89
C ARG A 23 -12.85 32.45 8.83
N PRO A 24 -12.44 33.05 7.70
CA PRO A 24 -11.62 32.37 6.69
C PRO A 24 -10.27 31.89 7.25
N ALA A 25 -9.51 31.15 6.43
CA ALA A 25 -8.16 30.63 6.72
C ALA A 25 -8.06 29.78 8.00
N PHE A 26 -9.14 29.07 8.35
CA PHE A 26 -9.24 28.26 9.57
C PHE A 26 -9.04 29.08 10.86
N GLU A 27 -9.40 30.36 10.84
CA GLU A 27 -9.26 31.26 11.98
C GLU A 27 -10.51 31.35 12.87
N GLY A 28 -10.29 31.56 14.17
CA GLY A 28 -11.36 31.67 15.16
C GLY A 28 -11.57 30.37 15.93
N VAL A 29 -12.57 30.36 16.81
CA VAL A 29 -12.90 29.17 17.60
C VAL A 29 -13.66 28.19 16.69
N PRO A 30 -13.12 27.00 16.39
CA PRO A 30 -13.82 26.02 15.58
C PRO A 30 -15.03 25.47 16.33
N THR A 31 -16.14 25.28 15.61
CA THR A 31 -17.27 24.47 16.06
C THR A 31 -17.23 23.13 15.34
N ALA A 32 -17.14 22.06 16.11
CA ALA A 32 -17.12 20.70 15.59
C ALA A 32 -18.55 20.21 15.30
N TYR A 33 -18.74 19.57 14.15
CA TYR A 33 -19.99 18.91 13.77
C TYR A 33 -19.73 17.44 13.41
N PHE A 34 -20.73 16.61 13.67
CA PHE A 34 -20.69 15.15 13.53
C PHE A 34 -21.57 14.71 12.36
N ASP A 35 -21.34 13.51 11.85
CA ASP A 35 -22.29 12.88 10.91
C ASP A 35 -23.72 12.85 11.48
N GLY A 36 -24.69 13.21 10.66
CA GLY A 36 -26.09 13.41 11.04
C GLY A 36 -26.39 14.75 11.72
N ALA A 37 -25.40 15.63 11.95
CA ALA A 37 -25.67 16.94 12.52
C ALA A 37 -26.53 17.79 11.58
N VAL A 38 -27.61 18.37 12.11
CA VAL A 38 -28.51 19.26 11.38
C VAL A 38 -28.67 20.57 12.14
N LYS A 39 -28.53 21.68 11.43
CA LYS A 39 -28.91 23.01 11.88
C LYS A 39 -29.93 23.59 10.93
N SER A 40 -31.21 23.41 11.29
CA SER A 40 -32.35 23.91 10.51
C SER A 40 -32.44 25.44 10.48
N ASP A 41 -31.92 26.13 11.50
CA ASP A 41 -31.94 27.59 11.56
C ASP A 41 -30.56 28.07 12.02
N PHE A 42 -29.77 28.58 11.06
CA PHE A 42 -28.43 29.08 11.28
C PHE A 42 -28.37 30.58 10.97
N ASN A 43 -28.06 31.36 12.01
CA ASN A 43 -27.96 32.83 11.94
C ASN A 43 -26.50 33.34 12.00
N GLY A 44 -25.52 32.45 11.84
CA GLY A 44 -24.09 32.78 11.85
C GLY A 44 -23.50 32.91 10.44
N SER A 45 -22.19 33.17 10.39
CA SER A 45 -21.37 33.02 9.17
C SER A 45 -20.47 31.80 9.31
N ILE A 46 -20.25 31.11 8.19
CA ILE A 46 -19.17 30.12 8.09
C ILE A 46 -18.05 30.74 7.27
N GLY A 47 -16.91 30.95 7.90
CA GLY A 47 -15.74 31.53 7.27
C GLY A 47 -14.90 30.48 6.54
N SER A 48 -14.64 29.33 7.16
CA SER A 48 -13.89 28.21 6.58
C SER A 48 -14.32 26.87 7.16
N VAL A 49 -14.00 25.79 6.46
CA VAL A 49 -14.38 24.41 6.83
C VAL A 49 -13.19 23.49 6.64
N GLU A 50 -12.83 22.77 7.69
CA GLU A 50 -11.81 21.72 7.68
C GLU A 50 -12.51 20.35 7.83
N ILE A 51 -12.35 19.48 6.83
CA ILE A 51 -12.85 18.12 6.81
C ILE A 51 -11.68 17.19 7.13
N LYS A 52 -11.70 16.58 8.31
CA LYS A 52 -10.60 15.72 8.73
C LYS A 52 -10.51 14.51 7.80
N GLN A 53 -9.32 14.30 7.23
CA GLN A 53 -8.97 13.54 6.02
C GLN A 53 -9.39 12.04 5.91
N CYS A 54 -10.29 11.54 6.76
CA CYS A 54 -10.70 10.13 6.78
C CYS A 54 -12.22 9.90 6.91
N SER A 55 -13.03 10.96 6.81
CA SER A 55 -14.47 10.82 6.82
C SER A 55 -15.03 10.97 5.40
N SER A 56 -15.76 9.97 4.93
CA SER A 56 -16.63 10.05 3.76
C SER A 56 -17.86 10.94 4.02
N VAL A 57 -17.70 12.07 4.71
CA VAL A 57 -18.77 13.03 5.01
C VAL A 57 -18.53 14.35 4.30
N ALA A 58 -19.62 15.06 4.04
CA ALA A 58 -19.62 16.39 3.46
C ALA A 58 -20.51 17.33 4.27
N LEU A 59 -20.22 18.62 4.20
CA LEU A 59 -21.10 19.68 4.70
C LEU A 59 -22.05 20.10 3.58
N TYR A 60 -23.35 19.88 3.80
CA TYR A 60 -24.43 20.33 2.94
C TYR A 60 -24.96 21.65 3.48
N VAL A 61 -24.59 22.78 2.87
CA VAL A 61 -25.09 24.11 3.25
C VAL A 61 -26.27 24.52 2.39
N TYR A 62 -27.26 25.15 3.00
CA TYR A 62 -28.52 25.52 2.36
C TYR A 62 -28.78 27.02 2.49
N SER A 63 -29.28 27.62 1.41
CA SER A 63 -29.50 29.07 1.34
C SER A 63 -30.76 29.56 2.08
N LYS A 64 -31.66 28.65 2.49
CA LYS A 64 -32.85 28.96 3.31
C LYS A 64 -32.85 28.12 4.61
N PRO A 65 -33.65 28.50 5.61
CA PRO A 65 -33.88 27.65 6.78
C PRO A 65 -34.46 26.28 6.42
N HIS A 66 -34.50 25.38 7.41
CA HIS A 66 -35.08 24.03 7.34
C HIS A 66 -34.54 23.10 6.23
N LEU A 67 -33.26 23.25 5.89
CA LEU A 67 -32.59 22.50 4.81
C LEU A 67 -33.23 22.74 3.43
N GLU A 68 -33.78 23.94 3.22
CA GLU A 68 -34.42 24.33 1.97
C GLU A 68 -33.56 25.28 1.12
N GLY A 69 -33.97 25.46 -0.14
CA GLY A 69 -33.31 26.37 -1.07
C GLY A 69 -32.12 25.72 -1.77
N ARG A 70 -31.15 26.53 -2.16
CA ARG A 70 -29.98 26.06 -2.91
C ARG A 70 -29.03 25.34 -1.97
N CYS A 71 -28.74 24.06 -2.28
CA CYS A 71 -27.75 23.27 -1.57
C CYS A 71 -26.36 23.40 -2.23
N THR A 72 -25.33 23.63 -1.43
CA THR A 72 -23.92 23.53 -1.82
C THR A 72 -23.24 22.48 -0.94
N VAL A 73 -22.58 21.52 -1.57
CA VAL A 73 -21.88 20.43 -0.90
C VAL A 73 -20.38 20.74 -0.85
N ILE A 74 -19.83 20.66 0.36
CA ILE A 74 -18.41 20.87 0.64
C ILE A 74 -17.83 19.54 1.11
N ASP A 75 -16.97 18.96 0.28
CA ASP A 75 -16.41 17.61 0.42
C ASP A 75 -14.90 17.59 0.71
N ARG A 76 -14.30 18.77 0.88
CA ARG A 76 -12.88 18.98 1.13
C ARG A 76 -12.67 20.21 2.00
N ASP A 77 -11.43 20.40 2.45
CA ASP A 77 -11.02 21.61 3.15
C ASP A 77 -11.23 22.84 2.27
N MET A 78 -11.86 23.86 2.85
CA MET A 78 -12.14 25.13 2.18
C MET A 78 -11.72 26.28 3.09
N GLU A 79 -10.64 26.94 2.70
CA GLU A 79 -10.08 28.09 3.42
C GLU A 79 -11.01 29.31 3.44
N ASN A 80 -11.94 29.43 2.50
CA ASN A 80 -12.91 30.51 2.51
C ASN A 80 -14.24 30.07 1.91
N ILE A 81 -15.30 30.10 2.71
CA ILE A 81 -16.69 29.95 2.23
C ILE A 81 -17.60 31.06 2.76
N SER A 82 -17.03 32.15 3.27
CA SER A 82 -17.76 33.30 3.83
C SER A 82 -18.70 33.98 2.83
N PHE A 83 -18.49 33.75 1.53
CA PHE A 83 -19.37 34.23 0.46
C PHE A 83 -20.65 33.41 0.30
N LEU A 84 -20.76 32.22 0.91
CA LEU A 84 -21.97 31.42 0.86
C LEU A 84 -23.01 31.97 1.85
N THR A 85 -24.23 32.20 1.38
CA THR A 85 -25.36 32.49 2.27
C THR A 85 -25.82 31.17 2.89
N VAL A 86 -25.48 30.94 4.16
CA VAL A 86 -25.88 29.75 4.91
C VAL A 86 -26.99 30.11 5.88
N ARG A 87 -28.17 29.50 5.70
CA ARG A 87 -29.33 29.67 6.60
C ARG A 87 -29.72 28.37 7.29
N SER A 88 -29.28 27.24 6.75
CA SER A 88 -29.30 25.94 7.42
C SER A 88 -28.19 25.05 6.84
N PHE A 89 -27.81 24.00 7.55
CA PHE A 89 -26.86 23.02 7.02
C PHE A 89 -27.07 21.63 7.65
N SER A 90 -26.57 20.61 6.98
CA SER A 90 -26.43 19.27 7.53
C SER A 90 -25.05 18.69 7.23
N VAL A 91 -24.60 17.76 8.06
CA VAL A 91 -23.41 16.94 7.85
C VAL A 91 -23.87 15.53 7.62
N ALA A 92 -23.51 14.94 6.48
CA ALA A 92 -23.94 13.60 6.09
C ALA A 92 -22.86 12.91 5.24
N PRO A 93 -22.91 11.58 5.06
CA PRO A 93 -21.99 10.88 4.18
C PRO A 93 -22.12 11.39 2.73
N LEU A 94 -21.00 11.59 2.05
CA LEU A 94 -20.99 11.99 0.65
C LEU A 94 -21.62 10.86 -0.18
N SER A 95 -22.70 11.18 -0.90
CA SER A 95 -23.36 10.20 -1.76
C SER A 95 -22.38 9.64 -2.80
N PRO A 96 -22.30 8.32 -3.00
CA PRO A 96 -21.48 7.71 -4.06
C PRO A 96 -21.86 8.16 -5.48
N SER A 97 -23.03 8.77 -5.64
CA SER A 97 -23.52 9.34 -6.90
C SER A 97 -23.36 10.86 -7.00
N PHE A 98 -22.80 11.51 -5.97
CA PHE A 98 -22.65 12.96 -5.99
C PHE A 98 -21.59 13.39 -7.00
N ALA A 99 -22.00 14.18 -7.99
CA ALA A 99 -21.12 14.80 -8.95
C ALA A 99 -21.60 16.23 -9.22
N ALA A 100 -20.69 17.20 -9.07
CA ALA A 100 -20.99 18.61 -9.26
C ALA A 100 -19.80 19.37 -9.86
N VAL A 101 -20.09 20.51 -10.49
CA VAL A 101 -19.09 21.43 -11.02
C VAL A 101 -19.12 22.72 -10.21
N ASN A 102 -17.96 23.13 -9.70
CA ASN A 102 -17.78 24.43 -9.07
C ASN A 102 -17.22 25.41 -10.12
N VAL A 103 -17.97 26.47 -10.40
CA VAL A 103 -17.62 27.51 -11.38
C VAL A 103 -17.16 28.76 -10.63
N TYR A 104 -15.91 29.18 -10.85
CA TYR A 104 -15.29 30.33 -10.19
C TYR A 104 -15.26 31.55 -11.10
N SER A 105 -15.66 32.70 -10.57
CA SER A 105 -15.55 33.99 -11.27
C SER A 105 -14.18 34.62 -11.01
N GLY A 106 -13.51 35.12 -12.06
CA GLY A 106 -12.36 36.03 -11.92
C GLY A 106 -11.01 35.42 -11.49
N VAL A 107 -10.89 34.10 -11.33
CA VAL A 107 -9.60 33.45 -11.04
C VAL A 107 -8.87 33.05 -12.31
N LYS A 108 -7.65 33.53 -12.50
CA LYS A 108 -6.72 33.11 -13.55
C LYS A 108 -5.51 32.39 -12.95
N THR A 109 -5.72 31.28 -12.22
CA THR A 109 -4.60 30.45 -11.77
C THR A 109 -4.04 29.68 -12.96
N THR A 110 -2.71 29.60 -13.05
CA THR A 110 -2.01 28.86 -14.12
C THR A 110 -1.72 27.41 -13.75
N ARG A 111 -1.97 27.00 -12.50
CA ARG A 111 -1.70 25.64 -12.01
C ARG A 111 -2.99 24.85 -11.84
N SER A 112 -3.05 23.67 -12.45
CA SER A 112 -4.20 22.75 -12.48
C SER A 112 -4.53 22.08 -11.14
N HIS A 113 -3.67 22.19 -10.11
CA HIS A 113 -3.79 21.41 -8.87
C HIS A 113 -4.04 22.23 -7.60
N GLU A 114 -3.99 23.56 -7.65
CA GLU A 114 -4.30 24.41 -6.50
C GLU A 114 -5.79 24.76 -6.54
N ALA A 115 -6.56 24.33 -5.52
CA ALA A 115 -7.97 24.66 -5.40
C ALA A 115 -8.11 26.20 -5.30
N PRO A 116 -8.91 26.85 -6.16
CA PRO A 116 -9.09 28.29 -6.08
C PRO A 116 -9.76 28.67 -4.75
N THR A 117 -9.26 29.73 -4.11
CA THR A 117 -9.83 30.28 -2.86
C THR A 117 -10.93 31.33 -3.10
N ALA A 118 -11.31 31.54 -4.36
CA ALA A 118 -12.28 32.57 -4.75
C ALA A 118 -13.74 32.09 -4.64
N PRO A 119 -14.71 33.02 -4.66
CA PRO A 119 -16.12 32.67 -4.72
C PRO A 119 -16.44 31.77 -5.92
N PHE A 120 -17.22 30.73 -5.65
CA PHE A 120 -17.72 29.82 -6.68
C PHE A 120 -19.22 29.58 -6.54
N VAL A 121 -19.76 29.03 -7.62
CA VAL A 121 -21.13 28.62 -7.73
C VAL A 121 -21.16 27.14 -8.13
N GLN A 122 -21.79 26.30 -7.31
CA GLN A 122 -21.87 24.85 -7.56
C GLN A 122 -23.11 24.49 -8.39
N TYR A 123 -22.91 23.64 -9.40
CA TYR A 123 -23.95 23.16 -10.31
C TYR A 123 -23.94 21.63 -10.35
N ASN A 124 -25.10 21.02 -10.13
CA ASN A 124 -25.27 19.58 -10.18
C ASN A 124 -25.45 19.10 -11.63
N VAL A 125 -25.22 17.81 -11.86
CA VAL A 125 -25.60 17.13 -13.11
C VAL A 125 -27.05 17.46 -13.49
N GLY A 126 -27.27 17.83 -14.74
CA GLY A 126 -28.57 18.23 -15.28
C GLY A 126 -28.84 19.73 -15.23
N THR A 127 -27.97 20.53 -14.60
CA THR A 127 -28.16 21.98 -14.55
C THR A 127 -27.79 22.62 -15.89
N ALA A 128 -28.65 23.51 -16.39
CA ALA A 128 -28.42 24.30 -17.59
C ALA A 128 -28.56 25.79 -17.26
N VAL A 129 -27.58 26.59 -17.67
CA VAL A 129 -27.56 28.05 -17.51
C VAL A 129 -27.56 28.68 -18.89
N ASP A 130 -28.69 29.24 -19.28
CA ASP A 130 -28.93 29.80 -20.62
C ASP A 130 -28.31 31.19 -20.81
N TYR A 131 -27.96 31.87 -19.74
CA TYR A 131 -27.23 33.14 -19.78
C TYR A 131 -26.31 33.31 -18.58
N VAL A 132 -25.05 33.66 -18.85
CA VAL A 132 -24.04 33.99 -17.84
C VAL A 132 -23.66 35.46 -17.93
N GLU A 133 -23.83 36.14 -16.80
CA GLU A 133 -23.36 37.52 -16.61
C GLU A 133 -21.99 37.48 -15.90
N GLY A 134 -20.93 37.88 -16.61
CA GLY A 134 -19.55 37.89 -16.11
C GLY A 134 -18.59 36.90 -16.80
N GLU A 135 -17.35 36.82 -16.30
CA GLU A 135 -16.33 35.89 -16.78
C GLU A 135 -16.21 34.66 -15.87
N ILE A 136 -16.28 33.47 -16.45
CA ILE A 136 -15.88 32.22 -15.80
C ILE A 136 -14.36 32.12 -15.92
N GLY A 137 -13.66 32.14 -14.79
CA GLY A 137 -12.19 32.06 -14.76
C GLY A 137 -11.67 30.63 -14.61
N TYR A 138 -12.36 29.80 -13.82
CA TYR A 138 -11.92 28.45 -13.51
C TYR A 138 -13.10 27.51 -13.25
N VAL A 139 -12.93 26.24 -13.62
CA VAL A 139 -13.89 25.16 -13.42
C VAL A 139 -13.22 24.06 -12.62
N LEU A 140 -13.86 23.63 -11.53
CA LEU A 140 -13.42 22.49 -10.72
C LEU A 140 -14.49 21.40 -10.80
N THR A 141 -14.13 20.26 -11.37
CA THR A 141 -14.99 19.07 -11.40
C THR A 141 -14.82 18.30 -10.09
N VAL A 142 -15.94 17.98 -9.43
CA VAL A 142 -15.95 17.19 -8.19
C VAL A 142 -16.35 15.76 -8.56
N PRO A 143 -15.40 14.80 -8.62
CA PRO A 143 -15.70 13.42 -8.97
C PRO A 143 -16.42 12.70 -7.83
N ALA A 144 -17.32 11.76 -8.18
CA ALA A 144 -17.94 10.91 -7.18
C ALA A 144 -16.91 9.91 -6.59
N PRO A 145 -16.91 9.65 -5.27
CA PRO A 145 -16.09 8.60 -4.67
C PRO A 145 -16.79 7.22 -4.70
N PRO A 146 -16.07 6.12 -5.02
CA PRO A 146 -14.68 6.05 -5.46
C PRO A 146 -14.51 6.57 -6.90
N PRO A 147 -13.32 7.11 -7.26
CA PRO A 147 -13.05 7.65 -8.58
C PRO A 147 -13.09 6.54 -9.64
N SER A 148 -14.29 6.21 -10.10
CA SER A 148 -14.51 5.47 -11.34
C SER A 148 -14.71 6.50 -12.45
N TRP A 149 -14.12 6.25 -13.62
CA TRP A 149 -14.23 7.15 -14.78
C TRP A 149 -15.68 7.39 -15.22
N GLN A 150 -16.60 6.49 -14.81
CA GLN A 150 -18.01 6.50 -15.20
C GLN A 150 -18.89 7.47 -14.38
N SER A 151 -18.42 7.97 -13.22
CA SER A 151 -19.18 8.91 -12.38
C SER A 151 -18.67 10.36 -12.46
N LYS A 152 -18.05 10.74 -13.59
CA LYS A 152 -17.55 12.10 -13.82
C LYS A 152 -18.67 13.04 -14.24
N VAL A 153 -18.67 14.25 -13.71
CA VAL A 153 -19.44 15.38 -14.26
C VAL A 153 -18.54 16.20 -15.18
N ILE A 154 -19.10 16.66 -16.30
CA ILE A 154 -18.42 17.54 -17.25
C ILE A 154 -19.17 18.85 -17.36
N LEU A 155 -18.44 19.91 -17.72
CA LEU A 155 -19.04 21.20 -18.06
C LEU A 155 -18.97 21.41 -19.58
N VAL A 156 -20.10 21.69 -20.21
CA VAL A 156 -20.16 22.09 -21.63
C VAL A 156 -20.48 23.57 -21.69
N THR A 157 -19.52 24.38 -22.12
CA THR A 157 -19.64 25.84 -22.19
C THR A 157 -19.82 26.33 -23.63
N PHE A 158 -20.54 27.44 -23.80
CA PHE A 158 -20.84 28.04 -25.09
C PHE A 158 -20.49 29.53 -25.10
N THR A 159 -19.98 30.03 -26.23
CA THR A 159 -19.61 31.45 -26.38
C THR A 159 -20.81 32.38 -26.59
N GLY A 160 -21.99 31.85 -26.94
CA GLY A 160 -23.25 32.57 -27.07
C GLY A 160 -24.26 32.20 -25.98
N ALA A 161 -25.31 33.02 -25.83
CA ALA A 161 -26.42 32.73 -24.92
C ALA A 161 -27.30 31.59 -25.47
N ARG A 162 -28.09 30.95 -24.61
CA ARG A 162 -29.01 29.85 -24.95
C ARG A 162 -28.34 28.71 -25.72
N PHE A 163 -27.12 28.37 -25.30
CA PHE A 163 -26.31 27.27 -25.86
C PHE A 163 -25.96 27.46 -27.35
N THR A 164 -25.76 28.71 -27.78
CA THR A 164 -25.34 29.08 -29.15
C THR A 164 -23.85 29.41 -29.22
N GLY A 165 -23.28 29.45 -30.43
CA GLY A 165 -21.87 29.78 -30.63
C GLY A 165 -20.94 28.56 -30.52
N THR A 166 -19.66 28.81 -30.24
CA THR A 166 -18.63 27.76 -30.15
C THR A 166 -18.77 27.02 -28.83
N ARG A 167 -18.75 25.69 -28.89
CA ARG A 167 -18.82 24.78 -27.74
C ARG A 167 -17.41 24.39 -27.27
N SER A 168 -17.21 24.36 -25.96
CA SER A 168 -16.05 23.73 -25.31
C SER A 168 -16.50 22.79 -24.20
N ILE A 169 -15.85 21.64 -24.05
CA ILE A 169 -16.15 20.60 -23.07
C ILE A 169 -14.97 20.51 -22.09
N HIS A 170 -15.26 20.58 -20.80
CA HIS A 170 -14.27 20.55 -19.73
C HIS A 170 -14.45 19.24 -18.94
N TYR A 171 -13.54 18.28 -19.16
CA TYR A 171 -13.55 16.97 -18.50
C TYR A 171 -12.88 16.98 -17.13
N GLU A 172 -11.99 17.94 -16.90
CA GLU A 172 -11.16 18.05 -15.71
C GLU A 172 -11.17 19.48 -15.17
N SER A 173 -10.53 19.66 -14.02
CA SER A 173 -10.43 20.96 -13.38
C SER A 173 -9.39 21.82 -14.11
N MET A 174 -9.83 22.94 -14.71
CA MET A 174 -9.00 23.75 -15.58
C MET A 174 -9.47 25.21 -15.64
N PRO A 175 -8.56 26.16 -15.98
CA PRO A 175 -8.94 27.54 -16.27
C PRO A 175 -9.76 27.63 -17.55
N VAL A 176 -10.81 28.44 -17.53
CA VAL A 176 -11.65 28.72 -18.70
C VAL A 176 -11.14 29.98 -19.37
N ARG A 177 -10.58 29.84 -20.59
CA ARG A 177 -9.95 30.95 -21.32
C ARG A 177 -10.86 31.62 -22.35
N THR A 178 -12.03 31.06 -22.60
CA THR A 178 -13.02 31.57 -23.56
C THR A 178 -14.13 32.32 -22.84
N ILE A 179 -14.70 33.34 -23.48
CA ILE A 179 -15.91 33.98 -22.98
C ILE A 179 -17.03 32.94 -22.96
N VAL A 180 -17.59 32.67 -21.78
CA VAL A 180 -18.74 31.78 -21.62
C VAL A 180 -19.99 32.62 -21.43
N ARG A 181 -21.00 32.40 -22.28
CA ARG A 181 -22.29 33.08 -22.22
C ARG A 181 -23.43 32.15 -21.85
N SER A 182 -23.24 30.82 -21.96
CA SER A 182 -24.16 29.81 -21.42
C SER A 182 -23.40 28.48 -21.21
N PHE A 183 -23.89 27.58 -20.36
CA PHE A 183 -23.29 26.27 -20.14
C PHE A 183 -24.25 25.21 -19.59
N GLN A 184 -23.86 23.94 -19.70
CA GLN A 184 -24.57 22.79 -19.16
C GLN A 184 -23.61 21.94 -18.31
N ALA A 185 -24.05 21.53 -17.12
CA ALA A 185 -23.36 20.54 -16.30
C ALA A 185 -24.00 19.16 -16.55
N LEU A 186 -23.24 18.24 -17.15
CA LEU A 186 -23.76 16.95 -17.63
C LEU A 186 -23.00 15.79 -16.98
N ALA A 187 -23.67 14.65 -16.81
CA ALA A 187 -22.95 13.41 -16.50
C ALA A 187 -22.13 13.01 -17.73
N TYR A 188 -20.90 12.56 -17.51
CA TYR A 188 -20.07 12.01 -18.57
C TYR A 188 -20.77 10.80 -19.19
N ASN A 189 -20.77 10.76 -20.52
CA ASN A 189 -21.10 9.56 -21.27
C ASN A 189 -20.20 9.50 -22.50
N ASP A 190 -20.11 8.33 -23.13
CA ASP A 190 -19.23 8.12 -24.28
C ASP A 190 -19.64 8.95 -25.51
N SER A 191 -20.90 9.39 -25.59
CA SER A 191 -21.34 10.29 -26.68
C SER A 191 -20.82 11.71 -26.55
N LEU A 192 -20.38 12.10 -25.36
CA LEU A 192 -19.76 13.40 -25.06
C LEU A 192 -18.23 13.34 -25.12
N ALA A 193 -17.66 12.18 -25.45
CA ALA A 193 -16.24 12.06 -25.74
C ALA A 193 -15.92 12.84 -27.03
N ALA A 194 -14.96 13.77 -26.93
CA ALA A 194 -14.54 14.60 -28.05
C ALA A 194 -13.08 14.35 -28.40
N VAL A 195 -12.78 14.38 -29.69
CA VAL A 195 -11.40 14.50 -30.17
C VAL A 195 -10.91 15.92 -29.87
N GLU A 196 -9.82 16.03 -29.12
CA GLU A 196 -9.24 17.30 -28.69
C GLU A 196 -7.99 17.62 -29.53
N VAL A 197 -7.94 18.83 -30.10
CA VAL A 197 -6.87 19.25 -31.01
C VAL A 197 -6.08 20.39 -30.37
N TYR A 198 -4.75 20.27 -30.33
CA TYR A 198 -3.84 21.22 -29.69
C TYR A 198 -2.79 21.76 -30.66
N THR A 199 -2.42 23.02 -30.45
CA THR A 199 -1.34 23.69 -31.19
C THR A 199 0.00 23.66 -30.46
N LYS A 200 0.06 23.22 -29.20
CA LYS A 200 1.29 23.09 -28.39
C LYS A 200 1.23 21.89 -27.44
N SER A 201 2.38 21.29 -27.11
CA SER A 201 2.47 20.22 -26.10
C SER A 201 2.28 20.74 -24.67
N ASP A 202 1.24 20.21 -24.02
CA ASP A 202 0.90 20.23 -22.60
C ASP A 202 0.93 21.57 -21.85
N SER A 203 -0.26 22.20 -21.72
CA SER A 203 -0.69 23.18 -20.68
C SER A 203 -1.77 24.15 -21.18
N GLU A 204 -2.10 24.12 -22.48
CA GLU A 204 -3.12 24.98 -23.08
C GLU A 204 -4.44 24.21 -23.29
N PRO A 205 -5.61 24.90 -23.18
CA PRO A 205 -6.88 24.30 -23.56
C PRO A 205 -6.87 23.90 -25.04
N PRO A 206 -7.65 22.87 -25.43
CA PRO A 206 -7.71 22.46 -26.82
C PRO A 206 -8.18 23.60 -27.72
N LEU A 207 -7.54 23.74 -28.88
CA LEU A 207 -7.91 24.70 -29.91
C LEU A 207 -9.30 24.39 -30.46
N ALA A 208 -9.61 23.10 -30.64
CA ALA A 208 -10.93 22.63 -31.05
C ALA A 208 -11.24 21.28 -30.44
N GLN A 209 -12.53 21.01 -30.29
CA GLN A 209 -13.06 19.74 -29.82
C GLN A 209 -14.16 19.28 -30.76
N PHE A 210 -14.08 18.03 -31.21
CA PHE A 210 -15.01 17.45 -32.17
C PHE A 210 -15.67 16.20 -31.59
N LEU A 211 -16.99 16.22 -31.50
CA LEU A 211 -17.78 15.04 -31.16
C LEU A 211 -17.91 14.10 -32.36
N VAL A 212 -18.37 12.89 -32.11
CA VAL A 212 -18.69 11.92 -33.16
C VAL A 212 -19.64 12.50 -34.21
N GLY A 213 -19.27 12.39 -35.48
CA GLY A 213 -20.02 12.91 -36.63
C GLY A 213 -19.72 14.38 -36.98
N GLU A 214 -19.01 15.12 -36.12
CA GLU A 214 -18.62 16.49 -36.42
C GLU A 214 -17.39 16.55 -37.34
N SER A 215 -17.27 17.65 -38.07
CA SER A 215 -16.18 17.86 -39.04
C SER A 215 -15.88 19.34 -39.26
N ASN A 216 -14.69 19.63 -39.77
CA ASN A 216 -14.31 20.94 -40.27
C ASN A 216 -13.66 20.80 -41.65
N ALA A 217 -14.35 21.31 -42.67
CA ALA A 217 -13.90 21.26 -44.07
C ALA A 217 -12.78 22.28 -44.40
N TYR A 218 -12.54 23.26 -43.53
CA TYR A 218 -11.62 24.37 -43.74
C TYR A 218 -10.78 24.63 -42.48
N TRP A 219 -9.78 23.78 -42.25
CA TRP A 219 -8.82 23.95 -41.18
C TRP A 219 -7.70 24.90 -41.60
N ASN A 220 -7.62 26.08 -40.98
CA ASN A 220 -6.71 27.16 -41.38
C ASN A 220 -5.45 27.30 -40.49
N VAL A 221 -5.23 26.37 -39.56
CA VAL A 221 -4.05 26.41 -38.69
C VAL A 221 -2.88 25.69 -39.36
N SER A 222 -1.71 26.33 -39.33
CA SER A 222 -0.51 25.96 -40.09
C SER A 222 0.01 24.54 -39.79
N TYR A 223 -0.09 24.10 -38.53
CA TYR A 223 0.31 22.78 -38.06
C TYR A 223 -0.48 22.38 -36.81
N LEU A 224 -0.74 21.08 -36.67
CA LEU A 224 -1.23 20.48 -35.43
C LEU A 224 -0.05 19.83 -34.70
N GLU A 225 0.13 20.18 -33.43
CA GLU A 225 1.17 19.59 -32.58
C GLU A 225 0.69 18.34 -31.84
N LYS A 226 -0.57 18.31 -31.39
CA LYS A 226 -1.10 17.16 -30.65
C LYS A 226 -2.58 16.99 -30.90
N ILE A 227 -3.02 15.75 -31.01
CA ILE A 227 -4.44 15.37 -31.08
C ILE A 227 -4.68 14.23 -30.10
N VAL A 228 -5.71 14.38 -29.27
CA VAL A 228 -6.13 13.37 -28.30
C VAL A 228 -7.44 12.80 -28.80
N VAL A 229 -7.43 11.50 -29.10
CA VAL A 229 -8.60 10.77 -29.59
C VAL A 229 -9.07 9.85 -28.46
N PRO A 230 -10.31 9.99 -27.96
CA PRO A 230 -10.88 9.07 -26.99
C PRO A 230 -11.04 7.65 -27.54
N ASP A 231 -11.09 6.66 -26.64
CA ASP A 231 -11.44 5.29 -27.00
C ASP A 231 -12.80 5.25 -27.74
N GLY A 232 -12.89 4.43 -28.79
CA GLY A 232 -14.10 4.29 -29.59
C GLY A 232 -14.31 5.36 -30.67
N LEU A 233 -13.42 6.35 -30.81
CA LEU A 233 -13.45 7.36 -31.88
C LEU A 233 -12.22 7.28 -32.78
N VAL A 234 -12.35 7.86 -33.99
CA VAL A 234 -11.26 8.04 -34.95
C VAL A 234 -11.33 9.44 -35.54
N ALA A 235 -10.20 10.15 -35.56
CA ALA A 235 -10.08 11.40 -36.31
C ALA A 235 -9.50 11.13 -37.71
N VAL A 236 -10.23 11.52 -38.75
CA VAL A 236 -9.85 11.40 -40.16
C VAL A 236 -9.34 12.75 -40.64
N LEU A 237 -8.04 12.83 -40.87
CA LEU A 237 -7.34 14.05 -41.27
C LEU A 237 -7.06 14.04 -42.77
N TYR A 238 -7.28 15.17 -43.43
CA TYR A 238 -7.01 15.35 -44.85
C TYR A 238 -6.03 16.51 -45.04
N ALA A 239 -5.05 16.34 -45.94
CA ALA A 239 -4.05 17.38 -46.20
C ALA A 239 -4.62 18.62 -46.91
N LYS A 240 -5.77 18.49 -47.59
CA LYS A 240 -6.47 19.59 -48.28
C LYS A 240 -7.83 19.89 -47.65
N HIS A 241 -8.40 21.04 -48.01
CA HIS A 241 -9.76 21.42 -47.64
C HIS A 241 -10.80 20.50 -48.28
N LEU A 242 -12.05 20.60 -47.82
CA LEU A 242 -13.20 19.90 -48.37
C LEU A 242 -13.09 18.36 -48.34
N PHE A 243 -12.34 17.81 -47.38
CA PHE A 243 -12.13 16.36 -47.23
C PHE A 243 -11.53 15.70 -48.48
N THR A 244 -10.71 16.46 -49.21
CA THR A 244 -10.00 16.00 -50.40
C THR A 244 -8.56 15.63 -50.06
N SER A 245 -7.92 14.77 -50.86
CA SER A 245 -6.57 14.16 -50.65
C SER A 245 -6.54 12.89 -49.79
N ASN A 246 -5.34 12.32 -49.61
CA ASN A 246 -5.12 11.14 -48.79
C ASN A 246 -5.55 11.40 -47.35
N LYS A 247 -6.26 10.44 -46.77
CA LYS A 247 -6.70 10.46 -45.38
C LYS A 247 -5.64 9.86 -44.45
N THR A 248 -5.45 10.47 -43.29
CA THR A 248 -4.70 9.90 -42.16
C THR A 248 -5.68 9.65 -41.03
N LEU A 249 -5.76 8.42 -40.55
CA LEU A 249 -6.60 8.04 -39.42
C LEU A 249 -5.82 8.23 -38.12
N VAL A 250 -6.44 8.77 -37.08
CA VAL A 250 -5.81 8.90 -35.76
C VAL A 250 -6.69 8.20 -34.74
N PHE A 251 -6.09 7.31 -33.95
CA PHE A 251 -6.77 6.42 -33.01
C PHE A 251 -6.47 6.79 -31.55
N SER A 252 -7.21 6.20 -30.61
CA SER A 252 -6.90 6.34 -29.18
C SER A 252 -5.51 5.79 -28.81
N GLY A 253 -4.87 6.41 -27.83
CA GLY A 253 -3.53 6.03 -27.37
C GLY A 253 -2.38 6.42 -28.29
N THR A 254 -2.63 7.06 -29.45
CA THR A 254 -1.64 7.86 -30.17
C THR A 254 -1.48 9.21 -29.46
N GLY A 255 -0.89 9.24 -28.27
CA GLY A 255 -0.41 10.49 -27.67
C GLY A 255 0.82 10.99 -28.43
N SER A 256 0.67 11.27 -29.72
CA SER A 256 1.77 11.57 -30.61
C SER A 256 1.84 13.07 -30.82
N GLU A 257 3.03 13.62 -30.67
CA GLU A 257 3.35 14.95 -31.17
C GLU A 257 3.42 14.86 -32.69
N TYR A 258 2.39 15.36 -33.35
CA TYR A 258 2.32 15.43 -34.79
C TYR A 258 2.93 16.76 -35.25
N ALA A 259 3.48 16.82 -36.46
CA ALA A 259 3.69 18.08 -37.16
C ALA A 259 2.83 18.04 -38.43
N LEU A 260 1.53 17.76 -38.24
CA LEU A 260 0.61 17.48 -39.34
C LEU A 260 0.07 18.79 -39.90
N LYS A 261 0.31 19.01 -41.20
CA LYS A 261 -0.40 20.03 -41.97
C LYS A 261 -1.71 19.43 -42.49
N ILE A 262 -2.84 19.89 -41.95
CA ILE A 262 -4.16 19.44 -42.36
C ILE A 262 -4.95 20.58 -42.98
N GLY A 263 -5.78 20.27 -43.97
CA GLY A 263 -6.75 21.20 -44.55
C GLY A 263 -8.19 20.89 -44.10
N SER A 264 -8.48 19.67 -43.65
CA SER A 264 -9.80 19.32 -43.07
C SER A 264 -9.73 18.10 -42.15
N ILE A 265 -10.74 17.96 -41.26
CA ILE A 265 -10.86 16.91 -40.24
C ILE A 265 -12.30 16.41 -40.14
N GLN A 266 -12.49 15.09 -39.98
CA GLN A 266 -13.77 14.45 -39.64
C GLN A 266 -13.61 13.53 -38.43
N VAL A 267 -14.60 13.45 -37.56
CA VAL A 267 -14.60 12.48 -36.45
C VAL A 267 -15.69 11.44 -36.67
N VAL A 268 -15.30 10.17 -36.63
CA VAL A 268 -16.19 9.03 -36.84
C VAL A 268 -16.08 8.04 -35.68
N ARG A 269 -17.06 7.14 -35.57
CA ARG A 269 -16.93 6.00 -34.64
C ARG A 269 -15.84 5.08 -35.14
N TYR A 270 -15.08 4.55 -34.18
CA TYR A 270 -14.16 3.46 -34.43
C TYR A 270 -14.92 2.24 -34.92
N ASP A 271 -14.36 1.61 -35.93
CA ASP A 271 -14.79 0.36 -36.52
C ASP A 271 -13.52 -0.49 -36.67
N ASP A 272 -13.56 -1.76 -36.28
CA ASP A 272 -12.39 -2.66 -36.30
C ASP A 272 -11.75 -2.73 -37.71
N SER A 273 -12.54 -2.51 -38.76
CA SER A 273 -12.07 -2.42 -40.15
C SER A 273 -11.16 -1.21 -40.42
N MET A 274 -11.21 -0.16 -39.58
CA MET A 274 -10.35 1.02 -39.64
C MET A 274 -9.01 0.81 -38.95
N ALA A 275 -8.95 -0.03 -37.91
CA ALA A 275 -7.75 -0.32 -37.13
C ALA A 275 -6.76 -1.24 -37.85
N ALA A 276 -7.19 -1.83 -38.96
CA ALA A 276 -6.39 -2.58 -39.90
C ALA A 276 -5.45 -1.64 -40.70
N VAL A 277 -4.57 -0.91 -40.02
CA VAL A 277 -3.50 -0.12 -40.65
C VAL A 277 -2.18 -0.23 -39.89
N ALA A 278 -1.10 -0.50 -40.61
CA ALA A 278 0.27 -0.36 -40.13
C ALA A 278 0.70 1.11 -40.23
N GLU A 279 1.15 1.72 -39.14
CA GLU A 279 1.63 3.09 -39.08
C GLU A 279 3.16 3.12 -39.07
N LEU A 280 3.76 3.73 -40.09
CA LEU A 280 5.19 3.87 -40.28
C LEU A 280 5.59 5.33 -40.05
N PHE A 281 6.39 5.61 -39.03
CA PHE A 281 6.78 6.96 -38.64
C PHE A 281 8.20 7.30 -39.09
N PRO A 282 8.46 8.51 -39.59
CA PRO A 282 9.77 8.92 -40.08
C PRO A 282 10.81 9.13 -38.97
N PHE A 283 10.36 9.37 -37.74
CA PHE A 283 11.21 9.61 -36.56
C PHE A 283 10.96 8.57 -35.46
N PRO A 284 11.85 8.46 -34.45
CA PRO A 284 11.65 7.62 -33.28
C PRO A 284 10.43 8.05 -32.46
N SER A 285 10.01 7.20 -31.52
CA SER A 285 8.96 7.48 -30.53
C SER A 285 7.60 7.86 -31.12
N PHE A 286 7.29 7.34 -32.31
CA PHE A 286 6.06 7.62 -33.05
C PHE A 286 5.88 9.10 -33.39
N SER A 287 6.99 9.81 -33.63
CA SER A 287 7.01 11.22 -34.00
C SER A 287 6.98 11.43 -35.51
N GLY A 288 6.38 12.55 -35.93
CA GLY A 288 6.22 12.91 -37.33
C GLY A 288 4.94 12.36 -37.97
N ASN A 289 4.76 12.60 -39.26
CA ASN A 289 3.54 12.22 -39.96
C ASN A 289 3.56 10.72 -40.30
N PRO A 290 2.66 9.89 -39.74
CA PRO A 290 2.65 8.46 -40.03
C PRO A 290 2.22 8.21 -41.48
N LEU A 291 2.89 7.27 -42.12
CA LEU A 291 2.41 6.64 -43.35
C LEU A 291 1.59 5.40 -42.96
N GLN A 292 0.36 5.31 -43.45
CA GLN A 292 -0.57 4.24 -43.08
C GLN A 292 -0.80 3.28 -44.25
N TYR A 293 -0.65 1.99 -44.00
CA TYR A 293 -0.76 0.93 -45.01
C TYR A 293 -1.64 -0.21 -44.52
N LYS A 294 -2.27 -0.93 -45.44
CA LYS A 294 -3.09 -2.12 -45.18
C LYS A 294 -2.34 -3.40 -45.51
N ILE A 295 -2.80 -4.54 -45.01
CA ILE A 295 -2.34 -5.85 -45.49
C ILE A 295 -2.48 -5.92 -47.01
N GLY A 296 -1.42 -6.37 -47.68
CA GLY A 296 -1.32 -6.48 -49.12
C GLY A 296 -0.69 -5.25 -49.77
N ASP A 297 -0.58 -4.12 -49.08
CA ASP A 297 0.11 -2.95 -49.61
C ASP A 297 1.61 -3.21 -49.72
N ALA A 298 2.19 -2.76 -50.83
CA ALA A 298 3.59 -2.96 -51.13
C ALA A 298 4.17 -1.71 -51.80
N VAL A 299 5.31 -1.23 -51.32
CA VAL A 299 5.98 -0.02 -51.83
C VAL A 299 7.33 -0.43 -52.44
N PRO A 300 7.43 -0.55 -53.77
CA PRO A 300 8.62 -1.08 -54.45
C PRO A 300 9.79 -0.08 -54.47
N LEU A 301 9.49 1.21 -54.26
CA LEU A 301 10.47 2.28 -54.14
C LEU A 301 10.02 3.25 -53.06
N PHE A 302 10.71 3.22 -51.91
CA PHE A 302 10.46 4.12 -50.80
C PHE A 302 11.55 5.19 -50.72
N GLN A 303 11.14 6.45 -50.70
CA GLN A 303 12.01 7.60 -50.54
C GLN A 303 11.62 8.32 -49.24
N GLY A 304 12.22 7.88 -48.13
CA GLY A 304 11.96 8.42 -46.80
C GLY A 304 12.74 7.64 -45.74
N SER A 305 12.51 7.97 -44.47
CA SER A 305 12.96 7.17 -43.33
C SER A 305 11.77 6.50 -42.66
N ILE A 306 11.99 5.33 -42.07
CA ILE A 306 11.07 4.76 -41.09
C ILE A 306 11.92 4.50 -39.85
N GLN A 307 11.61 5.16 -38.75
CA GLN A 307 12.37 5.06 -37.49
C GLN A 307 11.52 4.56 -36.31
N SER A 308 10.19 4.50 -36.45
CA SER A 308 9.32 3.80 -35.52
C SER A 308 8.08 3.27 -36.23
N VAL A 309 7.46 2.22 -35.69
CA VAL A 309 6.36 1.48 -36.33
C VAL A 309 5.31 1.08 -35.32
N ARG A 310 4.03 1.21 -35.69
CA ARG A 310 2.90 0.64 -34.95
C ARG A 310 2.14 -0.33 -35.85
N LEU A 311 1.98 -1.56 -35.38
CA LEU A 311 1.28 -2.62 -36.12
C LEU A 311 0.05 -3.08 -35.34
N PRO A 312 -1.05 -3.38 -36.05
CA PRO A 312 -2.13 -4.19 -35.48
C PRO A 312 -1.65 -5.59 -35.12
N GLU A 313 -2.40 -6.30 -34.28
CA GLU A 313 -2.10 -7.71 -33.99
C GLU A 313 -2.14 -8.55 -35.27
N LEU A 314 -1.25 -9.54 -35.37
CA LEU A 314 -1.14 -10.45 -36.52
C LEU A 314 -0.69 -9.78 -37.83
N TRP A 315 -0.17 -8.55 -37.77
CA TRP A 315 0.36 -7.85 -38.94
C TRP A 315 1.88 -7.85 -38.91
N ALA A 316 2.47 -7.83 -40.10
CA ALA A 316 3.90 -7.68 -40.27
C ALA A 316 4.23 -6.64 -41.34
N VAL A 317 5.34 -5.95 -41.14
CA VAL A 317 5.95 -5.11 -42.19
C VAL A 317 7.33 -5.67 -42.49
N VAL A 318 7.54 -6.09 -43.73
CA VAL A 318 8.83 -6.56 -44.23
C VAL A 318 9.53 -5.39 -44.89
N VAL A 319 10.63 -4.91 -44.30
CA VAL A 319 11.43 -3.79 -44.83
C VAL A 319 12.69 -4.32 -45.51
N PHE A 320 13.05 -3.76 -46.66
CA PHE A 320 14.16 -4.21 -47.50
C PHE A 320 15.18 -3.09 -47.72
N GLU A 321 16.46 -3.46 -47.77
CA GLU A 321 17.59 -2.55 -48.04
C GLU A 321 17.60 -2.03 -49.49
N SER A 322 17.07 -2.81 -50.44
CA SER A 322 17.05 -2.43 -51.86
C SER A 322 15.62 -2.20 -52.36
N THR A 323 15.51 -1.69 -53.59
CA THR A 323 14.22 -1.49 -54.26
C THR A 323 13.65 -2.82 -54.74
N ASN A 324 12.36 -2.82 -55.07
CA ASN A 324 11.61 -3.99 -55.57
C ASN A 324 11.71 -5.23 -54.66
N TYR A 325 11.77 -5.04 -53.34
CA TYR A 325 11.73 -6.10 -52.33
C TYR A 325 12.92 -7.06 -52.40
N THR A 326 14.10 -6.53 -52.71
CA THR A 326 15.34 -7.31 -52.83
C THR A 326 16.36 -6.94 -51.74
N GLY A 327 17.40 -7.76 -51.58
CA GLY A 327 18.48 -7.53 -50.61
C GLY A 327 18.19 -8.04 -49.20
N ALA A 328 18.97 -7.55 -48.23
CA ALA A 328 18.74 -7.83 -46.81
C ALA A 328 17.38 -7.28 -46.38
N HIS A 329 16.67 -8.01 -45.52
CA HIS A 329 15.34 -7.60 -45.06
C HIS A 329 15.12 -7.94 -43.60
N VAL A 330 14.20 -7.20 -42.97
CA VAL A 330 13.75 -7.41 -41.59
C VAL A 330 12.23 -7.49 -41.60
N LYS A 331 11.68 -8.55 -41.01
CA LYS A 331 10.24 -8.71 -40.80
C LYS A 331 9.87 -8.22 -39.40
N LEU A 332 9.14 -7.10 -39.35
CA LEU A 332 8.69 -6.47 -38.12
C LEU A 332 7.31 -7.01 -37.78
N THR A 333 7.14 -7.62 -36.60
CA THR A 333 5.86 -8.23 -36.14
C THR A 333 5.39 -7.68 -34.81
N GLN A 334 6.14 -6.74 -34.21
CA GLN A 334 5.79 -6.14 -32.92
C GLN A 334 4.73 -5.06 -33.10
N ASN A 335 3.72 -5.06 -32.24
CA ASN A 335 2.65 -4.06 -32.25
C ASN A 335 3.21 -2.62 -32.11
N ARG A 336 4.35 -2.44 -31.44
CA ARG A 336 5.01 -1.16 -31.24
C ARG A 336 6.53 -1.29 -31.27
N VAL A 337 7.16 -0.62 -32.23
CA VAL A 337 8.62 -0.47 -32.33
C VAL A 337 8.94 1.01 -32.15
N TRP A 338 9.46 1.39 -30.97
CA TRP A 338 9.69 2.79 -30.59
C TRP A 338 10.90 3.40 -31.29
N TYR A 339 11.91 2.59 -31.58
CA TYR A 339 13.11 2.98 -32.30
C TYR A 339 13.54 1.82 -33.17
N MET A 340 13.82 2.09 -34.44
CA MET A 340 14.33 1.11 -35.38
C MET A 340 15.84 1.29 -35.56
N PRO A 341 16.68 0.57 -34.79
CA PRO A 341 18.11 0.48 -35.03
C PRO A 341 18.37 -0.49 -36.21
N ILE A 342 17.88 -0.16 -37.41
CA ILE A 342 18.15 -1.01 -38.58
C ILE A 342 19.53 -0.64 -39.12
N PRO A 343 20.41 -1.62 -39.39
CA PRO A 343 21.77 -1.37 -39.88
C PRO A 343 21.84 -0.88 -41.33
N PHE A 344 20.70 -0.66 -42.00
CA PHE A 344 20.63 -0.31 -43.41
C PHE A 344 19.46 0.64 -43.73
N ASP A 345 19.59 1.38 -44.83
CA ASP A 345 18.54 2.28 -45.34
C ASP A 345 17.39 1.49 -45.95
N ILE A 346 16.15 1.73 -45.50
CA ILE A 346 14.97 1.09 -46.08
C ILE A 346 14.66 1.70 -47.45
N ARG A 347 14.64 0.88 -48.51
CA ARG A 347 14.36 1.31 -49.90
C ARG A 347 13.09 0.69 -50.50
N SER A 348 12.53 -0.37 -49.90
CA SER A 348 11.19 -0.88 -50.22
C SER A 348 10.60 -1.63 -49.02
N PHE A 349 9.28 -1.82 -48.98
CA PHE A 349 8.63 -2.63 -47.93
C PHE A 349 7.28 -3.21 -48.35
N GLN A 350 6.84 -4.25 -47.65
CA GLN A 350 5.56 -4.94 -47.83
C GLN A 350 4.83 -5.06 -46.50
N VAL A 351 3.50 -4.95 -46.51
CA VAL A 351 2.64 -5.16 -45.34
C VAL A 351 1.87 -6.45 -45.54
N GLU A 352 2.05 -7.40 -44.63
CA GLU A 352 1.54 -8.75 -44.75
C GLU A 352 0.82 -9.18 -43.47
N SER A 353 -0.07 -10.17 -43.58
CA SER A 353 -0.53 -10.92 -42.40
C SER A 353 0.58 -11.85 -41.89
N THR A 354 0.71 -11.99 -40.58
CA THR A 354 1.60 -12.96 -39.93
C THR A 354 0.82 -13.84 -38.97
N ALA A 355 1.34 -15.04 -38.69
CA ALA A 355 0.92 -15.81 -37.53
C ALA A 355 1.19 -15.02 -36.24
N PRO A 356 0.41 -15.23 -35.16
CA PRO A 356 0.67 -14.59 -33.88
C PRO A 356 2.07 -14.97 -33.41
N PRO A 357 2.98 -13.99 -33.23
CA PRO A 357 4.23 -14.26 -32.55
C PRO A 357 3.90 -14.71 -31.13
N ALA A 358 4.55 -15.76 -30.66
CA ALA A 358 4.31 -16.31 -29.33
C ALA A 358 5.26 -15.69 -28.30
N VAL A 359 6.53 -15.47 -28.67
CA VAL A 359 7.57 -14.97 -27.76
C VAL A 359 8.53 -14.03 -28.51
N TYR A 360 8.94 -12.95 -27.86
CA TYR A 360 10.06 -12.10 -28.28
C TYR A 360 11.24 -12.25 -27.33
N LEU A 361 12.43 -12.46 -27.91
CA LEU A 361 13.71 -12.51 -27.20
C LEU A 361 14.54 -11.26 -27.51
N TYR A 362 15.20 -10.71 -26.50
CA TYR A 362 16.04 -9.51 -26.62
C TYR A 362 17.42 -9.78 -26.01
N ASP A 363 18.50 -9.34 -26.64
CA ASP A 363 19.87 -9.55 -26.12
C ASP A 363 20.23 -8.65 -24.94
N GLN A 364 19.71 -7.41 -24.90
CA GLN A 364 20.02 -6.43 -23.85
C GLN A 364 18.99 -6.51 -22.72
N PRO A 365 19.40 -6.58 -21.44
CA PRO A 365 18.49 -6.31 -20.33
C PRO A 365 18.10 -4.83 -20.38
N SER A 366 16.80 -4.52 -20.32
CA SER A 366 16.33 -3.13 -20.33
C SER A 366 16.89 -2.40 -19.09
N CYS A 367 17.94 -1.59 -19.25
CA CYS A 367 18.61 -0.86 -18.17
C CYS A 367 17.67 0.16 -17.48
N GLY A 368 16.85 -0.28 -16.52
CA GLY A 368 16.06 0.59 -15.65
C GLY A 368 14.92 -0.14 -14.93
N ARG A 369 14.43 0.43 -13.82
CA ARG A 369 13.25 -0.06 -13.05
C ARG A 369 11.93 -0.06 -13.83
N GLN A 370 11.93 0.27 -15.12
CA GLN A 370 10.76 0.19 -15.99
C GLN A 370 10.73 -1.19 -16.64
N SER A 371 9.66 -1.94 -16.37
CA SER A 371 9.37 -3.31 -16.80
C SER A 371 9.03 -3.43 -18.29
N SER A 372 9.80 -2.84 -19.20
CA SER A 372 9.53 -3.01 -20.64
C SER A 372 10.82 -3.24 -21.44
N CYS A 373 10.84 -4.35 -22.18
CA CYS A 373 11.82 -4.59 -23.25
C CYS A 373 11.50 -3.59 -24.38
N LYS A 374 12.27 -2.49 -24.50
CA LYS A 374 11.94 -1.35 -25.38
C LYS A 374 12.57 -1.38 -26.77
N ASP A 375 13.53 -2.29 -27.02
CA ASP A 375 14.27 -2.39 -28.29
C ASP A 375 13.62 -3.37 -29.28
N LEU A 376 14.20 -3.52 -30.48
CA LEU A 376 13.83 -4.59 -31.40
C LEU A 376 14.19 -5.96 -30.82
N PRO A 377 13.37 -7.00 -31.07
CA PRO A 377 13.69 -8.32 -30.59
C PRO A 377 14.82 -8.88 -31.45
N THR A 378 15.83 -9.48 -30.82
CA THR A 378 16.85 -10.24 -31.56
C THR A 378 16.23 -11.46 -32.22
N THR A 379 15.20 -12.04 -31.61
CA THR A 379 14.51 -13.21 -32.16
C THR A 379 13.02 -13.18 -31.85
N THR A 380 12.21 -13.46 -32.87
CA THR A 380 10.76 -13.70 -32.74
C THR A 380 10.51 -15.19 -32.87
N LEU A 381 9.75 -15.75 -31.94
CA LEU A 381 9.38 -17.17 -31.91
C LEU A 381 7.87 -17.34 -32.05
N TYR A 382 7.47 -18.44 -32.66
CA TYR A 382 6.10 -18.86 -32.93
C TYR A 382 5.74 -20.14 -32.15
N ASP A 383 4.48 -20.58 -32.22
CA ASP A 383 4.04 -21.81 -31.57
C ASP A 383 4.87 -23.02 -32.04
N ASN A 384 5.27 -23.87 -31.09
CA ASN A 384 6.14 -25.04 -31.27
C ASN A 384 7.59 -24.74 -31.69
N ASP A 385 8.01 -23.47 -31.75
CA ASP A 385 9.42 -23.15 -31.94
C ASP A 385 10.27 -23.69 -30.78
N GLN A 386 11.42 -24.24 -31.12
CA GLN A 386 12.31 -24.86 -30.15
C GLN A 386 13.77 -24.78 -30.59
N ALA A 387 14.67 -24.59 -29.64
CA ALA A 387 16.10 -24.64 -29.87
C ALA A 387 16.76 -25.65 -28.93
N ALA A 388 17.35 -26.70 -29.49
CA ALA A 388 18.06 -27.72 -28.72
C ALA A 388 19.42 -27.20 -28.18
N THR A 389 19.92 -26.06 -28.65
CA THR A 389 21.10 -25.41 -28.09
C THR A 389 21.01 -23.91 -28.32
N VAL A 390 21.15 -23.14 -27.24
CA VAL A 390 21.18 -21.67 -27.27
C VAL A 390 22.60 -21.23 -26.90
N ARG A 391 23.23 -20.46 -27.78
CA ARG A 391 24.56 -19.87 -27.56
C ARG A 391 24.52 -18.35 -27.36
N ALA A 392 23.41 -17.72 -27.68
CA ALA A 392 23.20 -16.28 -27.52
C ALA A 392 22.83 -15.93 -26.08
N HIS A 393 23.21 -14.74 -25.64
CA HIS A 393 22.76 -14.18 -24.37
C HIS A 393 21.37 -13.58 -24.55
N ILE A 394 20.41 -13.97 -23.71
CA ILE A 394 19.06 -13.40 -23.71
C ILE A 394 18.97 -12.51 -22.46
N GLY A 395 18.71 -11.22 -22.65
CA GLY A 395 18.57 -10.23 -21.58
C GLY A 395 17.12 -9.94 -21.18
N CYS A 396 16.15 -10.17 -22.07
CA CYS A 396 14.72 -9.94 -21.83
C CYS A 396 13.86 -10.95 -22.59
N VAL A 397 12.70 -11.31 -22.02
CA VAL A 397 11.67 -12.15 -22.65
C VAL A 397 10.32 -11.46 -22.53
N HIS A 398 9.56 -11.47 -23.63
CA HIS A 398 8.16 -11.07 -23.66
C HIS A 398 7.31 -12.20 -24.26
N VAL A 399 6.40 -12.76 -23.47
CA VAL A 399 5.50 -13.85 -23.87
C VAL A 399 4.11 -13.28 -24.13
N GLN A 400 3.57 -13.54 -25.31
CA GLN A 400 2.23 -13.08 -25.69
C GLN A 400 1.12 -13.87 -24.96
N PRO A 401 -0.08 -13.29 -24.79
CA PRO A 401 -1.24 -14.00 -24.24
C PRO A 401 -1.48 -15.34 -24.95
N GLY A 402 -1.85 -16.37 -24.19
CA GLY A 402 -2.13 -17.71 -24.75
C GLY A 402 -0.90 -18.60 -24.99
N PHE A 403 0.32 -18.10 -24.79
CA PHE A 403 1.55 -18.86 -24.93
C PHE A 403 2.34 -18.96 -23.62
N THR A 404 3.28 -19.90 -23.58
CA THR A 404 4.23 -20.09 -22.48
C THR A 404 5.60 -20.39 -23.06
N PHE A 405 6.61 -19.67 -22.56
CA PHE A 405 8.00 -19.91 -22.91
C PHE A 405 8.63 -20.86 -21.88
N VAL A 406 9.07 -22.03 -22.32
CA VAL A 406 9.72 -23.05 -21.48
C VAL A 406 11.20 -23.06 -21.80
N PHE A 407 12.05 -22.84 -20.80
CA PHE A 407 13.49 -22.87 -20.98
C PHE A 407 14.17 -23.84 -20.01
N TYR A 408 15.36 -24.27 -20.42
CA TYR A 408 16.12 -25.36 -19.81
C TYR A 408 17.53 -24.89 -19.48
N SER A 409 18.04 -25.33 -18.34
CA SER A 409 19.41 -25.02 -17.88
C SER A 409 20.51 -25.74 -18.67
N LEU A 410 20.19 -26.85 -19.36
CA LEU A 410 21.13 -27.60 -20.20
C LEU A 410 20.66 -27.70 -21.67
N PRO A 411 21.58 -27.97 -22.62
CA PRO A 411 21.22 -28.22 -24.01
C PRO A 411 20.33 -29.47 -24.17
N LYS A 412 19.70 -29.60 -25.33
CA LYS A 412 18.85 -30.72 -25.75
C LYS A 412 17.64 -30.95 -24.84
N TYR A 413 17.08 -29.88 -24.29
CA TYR A 413 15.90 -29.89 -23.43
C TYR A 413 16.13 -30.68 -22.13
N GLN A 414 17.34 -30.56 -21.55
CA GLN A 414 17.74 -31.25 -20.33
C GLN A 414 17.95 -30.27 -19.16
N GLY A 415 18.07 -30.79 -17.94
CA GLY A 415 18.27 -30.02 -16.72
C GLY A 415 16.97 -29.40 -16.17
N GLU A 416 17.13 -28.48 -15.22
CA GLU A 416 16.01 -27.72 -14.63
C GLU A 416 15.22 -26.96 -15.68
N ARG A 417 13.90 -26.99 -15.52
CA ARG A 417 12.90 -26.39 -16.41
C ARG A 417 12.21 -25.24 -15.73
N SER A 418 12.03 -24.16 -16.46
CA SER A 418 11.35 -22.96 -16.00
C SER A 418 10.38 -22.44 -17.06
N PHE A 419 9.29 -21.85 -16.59
CA PHE A 419 8.16 -21.43 -17.40
C PHE A 419 7.95 -19.94 -17.21
N VAL A 420 7.96 -19.17 -18.29
CA VAL A 420 7.57 -17.75 -18.24
C VAL A 420 6.08 -17.68 -18.57
N PRO A 421 5.22 -17.26 -17.63
CA PRO A 421 3.77 -17.19 -17.84
C PRO A 421 3.39 -16.10 -18.85
N GLU A 422 2.16 -16.18 -19.34
CA GLU A 422 1.61 -15.25 -20.33
C GLU A 422 1.62 -13.78 -19.87
N SER A 423 1.66 -12.86 -20.84
CA SER A 423 1.55 -11.40 -20.61
C SER A 423 2.61 -10.82 -19.66
N ALA A 424 3.76 -11.49 -19.53
CA ALA A 424 4.81 -11.06 -18.63
C ALA A 424 5.94 -10.32 -19.39
N TYR A 425 6.23 -9.09 -18.95
CA TYR A 425 7.45 -8.36 -19.31
C TYR A 425 8.51 -8.66 -18.26
N ASN A 426 9.36 -9.65 -18.54
CA ASN A 426 10.34 -10.11 -17.57
C ASN A 426 11.74 -9.82 -18.07
N SER A 427 12.41 -8.90 -17.37
CA SER A 427 13.85 -8.77 -17.54
C SER A 427 14.55 -9.96 -16.89
N MET A 428 15.47 -10.57 -17.64
CA MET A 428 16.07 -11.84 -17.26
C MET A 428 17.07 -11.74 -16.12
N TRP A 429 17.47 -10.54 -15.67
CA TRP A 429 18.28 -10.41 -14.45
C TRP A 429 17.57 -10.92 -13.18
N LEU A 430 16.25 -11.09 -13.20
CA LEU A 430 15.46 -11.70 -12.12
C LEU A 430 15.36 -13.23 -12.27
N ILE A 431 15.77 -13.76 -13.42
CA ILE A 431 15.74 -15.18 -13.79
C ILE A 431 17.20 -15.62 -13.95
N ASN A 432 17.87 -15.94 -12.84
CA ASN A 432 19.29 -16.30 -12.86
C ASN A 432 19.53 -17.82 -13.12
N PRO A 433 19.14 -18.35 -14.29
CA PRO A 433 19.95 -19.42 -14.88
C PRO A 433 20.26 -19.19 -16.37
N LYS A 434 21.37 -19.80 -16.80
CA LYS A 434 21.83 -19.86 -18.19
C LYS A 434 20.81 -20.62 -19.04
N ILE A 435 20.09 -19.94 -19.94
CA ILE A 435 19.21 -20.60 -20.92
C ILE A 435 20.09 -21.35 -21.93
N ALA A 436 20.01 -22.68 -21.94
CA ALA A 436 20.80 -23.52 -22.84
C ALA A 436 19.95 -24.24 -23.90
N SER A 437 18.65 -24.38 -23.68
CA SER A 437 17.66 -24.77 -24.69
C SER A 437 16.26 -24.25 -24.33
N PHE A 438 15.33 -24.16 -25.29
CA PHE A 438 13.95 -23.70 -25.04
C PHE A 438 12.91 -24.35 -25.94
N ARG A 439 11.64 -24.28 -25.54
CA ARG A 439 10.44 -24.58 -26.33
C ARG A 439 9.36 -23.54 -26.09
N VAL A 440 8.60 -23.24 -27.14
CA VAL A 440 7.37 -22.45 -27.08
C VAL A 440 6.18 -23.38 -27.17
N ILE A 441 5.23 -23.24 -26.26
CA ILE A 441 4.00 -24.03 -26.23
C ILE A 441 2.80 -23.14 -25.94
N ALA A 442 1.63 -23.54 -26.40
CA ALA A 442 0.37 -22.94 -25.99
C ALA A 442 0.09 -23.14 -24.49
N VAL A 443 -0.53 -22.17 -23.84
CA VAL A 443 -0.75 -22.14 -22.38
C VAL A 443 -1.68 -23.26 -21.91
N ASP A 444 -2.67 -23.64 -22.74
CA ASP A 444 -3.59 -24.74 -22.51
C ASP A 444 -2.89 -26.11 -22.51
N LYS A 445 -1.83 -26.25 -23.31
CA LYS A 445 -1.00 -27.47 -23.37
C LYS A 445 0.01 -27.56 -22.23
N ARG A 446 0.29 -26.48 -21.50
CA ARG A 446 1.32 -26.41 -20.45
C ARG A 446 1.22 -27.56 -19.44
N LEU A 447 0.00 -27.89 -19.02
CA LEU A 447 -0.23 -28.92 -18.01
C LEU A 447 0.04 -30.33 -18.54
N SER A 448 -0.50 -30.62 -19.72
CA SER A 448 -0.26 -31.89 -20.42
C SER A 448 1.22 -32.07 -20.74
N PHE A 449 1.91 -30.98 -21.08
CA PHE A 449 3.35 -30.95 -21.33
C PHE A 449 4.15 -31.36 -20.10
N VAL A 450 3.83 -30.81 -18.92
CA VAL A 450 4.47 -31.22 -17.65
C VAL A 450 4.17 -32.67 -17.34
N ARG A 451 2.90 -33.09 -17.34
CA ARG A 451 2.48 -34.46 -17.00
C ARG A 451 3.08 -35.53 -17.92
N SER A 452 3.22 -35.24 -19.21
CA SER A 452 3.87 -36.17 -20.16
C SER A 452 5.32 -36.49 -19.79
N SER A 453 5.97 -35.63 -19.01
CA SER A 453 7.37 -35.76 -18.61
C SER A 453 7.58 -36.40 -17.23
N THR A 454 6.54 -36.51 -16.40
CA THR A 454 6.64 -37.10 -15.06
C THR A 454 6.60 -38.63 -15.12
N GLY A 455 5.95 -39.20 -16.14
CA GLY A 455 5.83 -40.66 -16.31
C GLY A 455 4.79 -41.32 -15.40
N THR A 456 4.16 -40.54 -14.53
CA THR A 456 3.25 -40.96 -13.45
C THR A 456 1.95 -40.14 -13.53
N PRO A 457 0.81 -40.73 -13.93
CA PRO A 457 -0.44 -39.99 -14.12
C PRO A 457 -1.05 -39.48 -12.80
N ASP A 458 -0.67 -40.10 -11.68
CA ASP A 458 -1.17 -39.80 -10.33
C ASP A 458 -0.35 -38.72 -9.59
N ASP A 459 0.73 -38.20 -10.18
CA ASP A 459 1.54 -37.21 -9.48
C ASP A 459 0.85 -35.84 -9.42
N VAL A 460 0.93 -35.23 -8.24
CA VAL A 460 0.49 -33.85 -8.01
C VAL A 460 1.59 -32.91 -8.49
N VAL A 461 1.23 -31.94 -9.33
CA VAL A 461 2.18 -30.93 -9.83
C VAL A 461 2.03 -29.65 -9.01
N VAL A 462 3.12 -29.26 -8.35
CA VAL A 462 3.19 -28.06 -7.53
C VAL A 462 4.01 -26.99 -8.24
N TRP A 463 3.38 -25.85 -8.53
CA TRP A 463 4.01 -24.75 -9.25
C TRP A 463 4.54 -23.69 -8.31
N SER A 464 5.85 -23.46 -8.31
CA SER A 464 6.51 -22.39 -7.56
C SER A 464 6.86 -21.23 -8.48
N CYS A 465 6.07 -20.16 -8.43
CA CYS A 465 6.22 -18.97 -9.25
C CYS A 465 6.91 -17.83 -8.51
N GLY A 466 8.06 -17.38 -9.04
CA GLY A 466 8.65 -16.09 -8.71
C GLY A 466 7.99 -14.95 -9.50
N ARG A 467 8.54 -13.74 -9.42
CA ARG A 467 8.04 -12.59 -10.19
C ARG A 467 8.17 -12.77 -11.71
N ALA A 468 9.10 -13.61 -12.16
CA ALA A 468 9.52 -13.66 -13.55
C ALA A 468 9.46 -15.04 -14.22
N ALA A 469 9.48 -16.12 -13.44
CA ALA A 469 9.35 -17.48 -13.94
C ALA A 469 8.73 -18.40 -12.88
N CYS A 470 8.11 -19.48 -13.34
CA CYS A 470 7.62 -20.57 -12.54
C CYS A 470 8.49 -21.81 -12.74
N THR A 471 8.78 -22.50 -11.65
CA THR A 471 9.30 -23.87 -11.64
C THR A 471 8.18 -24.79 -11.17
N PHE A 472 8.37 -26.10 -11.30
CA PHE A 472 7.44 -27.05 -10.73
C PHE A 472 8.18 -28.20 -10.03
N ASP A 473 7.53 -28.75 -9.02
CA ASP A 473 7.88 -30.00 -8.37
C ASP A 473 6.73 -31.00 -8.56
N THR A 474 7.02 -32.29 -8.47
CA THR A 474 6.05 -33.38 -8.60
C THR A 474 6.06 -34.21 -7.33
N VAL A 475 4.87 -34.47 -6.79
CA VAL A 475 4.70 -35.20 -5.53
C VAL A 475 3.76 -36.38 -5.75
N SER A 476 4.30 -37.59 -5.65
CA SER A 476 3.53 -38.82 -5.83
C SER A 476 2.63 -39.13 -4.63
N PRO A 477 1.53 -39.89 -4.80
CA PRO A 477 0.74 -40.39 -3.68
C PRO A 477 1.60 -41.20 -2.69
N GLY A 478 1.47 -40.88 -1.40
CA GLY A 478 2.30 -41.41 -0.33
C GLY A 478 3.49 -40.53 0.04
N GLU A 479 3.86 -39.57 -0.81
CA GLU A 479 4.84 -38.54 -0.48
C GLU A 479 4.21 -37.34 0.23
N ASN A 480 5.02 -36.67 1.04
CA ASN A 480 4.62 -35.50 1.80
C ASN A 480 5.64 -34.37 1.59
N ARG A 481 5.17 -33.12 1.70
CA ARG A 481 6.03 -31.92 1.73
C ARG A 481 5.78 -31.17 3.02
N SER A 482 6.73 -31.23 3.95
CA SER A 482 6.65 -30.58 5.26
C SER A 482 6.80 -29.06 5.21
N PHE A 483 7.33 -28.53 4.10
CA PHE A 483 7.41 -27.11 3.82
C PHE A 483 7.26 -26.84 2.32
N VAL A 484 6.39 -25.90 1.93
CA VAL A 484 6.17 -25.50 0.52
C VAL A 484 6.14 -23.99 0.36
N SER A 485 6.61 -23.52 -0.80
CA SER A 485 6.55 -22.11 -1.20
C SER A 485 5.82 -21.94 -2.54
N LYS A 486 4.59 -21.38 -2.49
CA LYS A 486 3.79 -20.82 -3.63
C LYS A 486 3.36 -21.83 -4.73
N HIS A 487 2.41 -21.59 -5.65
CA HIS A 487 1.18 -20.75 -5.80
C HIS A 487 0.08 -21.43 -6.67
N HIS A 488 0.26 -22.68 -7.13
CA HIS A 488 -0.82 -23.47 -7.75
C HIS A 488 -0.57 -24.98 -7.63
N VAL A 489 -1.61 -25.77 -7.36
CA VAL A 489 -1.57 -27.24 -7.40
C VAL A 489 -2.46 -27.74 -8.52
N ASP A 490 -1.88 -28.61 -9.34
CA ASP A 490 -2.65 -29.48 -10.22
C ASP A 490 -2.78 -30.86 -9.59
N ILE A 491 -4.02 -31.27 -9.30
CA ILE A 491 -4.34 -32.53 -8.62
C ILE A 491 -5.00 -33.47 -9.64
N PRO A 492 -4.38 -34.60 -10.00
CA PRO A 492 -5.00 -35.58 -10.89
C PRO A 492 -6.32 -36.14 -10.35
N SER A 493 -7.16 -36.60 -11.27
CA SER A 493 -8.32 -37.42 -10.90
C SER A 493 -7.88 -38.69 -10.17
N GLY A 494 -8.51 -38.99 -9.04
CA GLY A 494 -8.18 -40.17 -8.23
C GLY A 494 -7.12 -39.91 -7.15
N VAL A 495 -6.68 -38.67 -6.98
CA VAL A 495 -5.74 -38.24 -5.93
C VAL A 495 -6.38 -37.12 -5.11
N GLN A 496 -6.01 -37.06 -3.83
CA GLN A 496 -6.40 -36.00 -2.91
C GLN A 496 -5.17 -35.44 -2.18
N VAL A 497 -5.20 -34.14 -1.92
CA VAL A 497 -4.15 -33.43 -1.20
C VAL A 497 -4.72 -32.92 0.11
N GLN A 498 -4.09 -33.31 1.22
CA GLN A 498 -4.37 -32.75 2.54
C GLN A 498 -3.41 -31.58 2.78
N ALA A 499 -3.90 -30.35 2.70
CA ALA A 499 -3.12 -29.12 2.72
C ALA A 499 -3.24 -28.39 4.06
N PHE A 500 -2.12 -28.18 4.73
CA PHE A 500 -2.03 -27.58 6.06
C PHE A 500 -1.51 -26.14 5.98
N TYR A 501 -2.06 -25.26 6.81
CA TYR A 501 -1.66 -23.85 6.87
C TYR A 501 -0.39 -23.60 7.68
N ARG A 502 0.16 -24.62 8.34
CA ARG A 502 1.45 -24.56 9.05
C ARG A 502 2.42 -25.64 8.55
N PRO A 503 3.74 -25.45 8.74
CA PRO A 503 4.74 -26.46 8.41
C PRO A 503 4.50 -27.78 9.16
N ASP A 504 5.17 -28.84 8.70
CA ASP A 504 5.21 -30.13 9.38
C ASP A 504 3.84 -30.76 9.65
N PHE A 505 2.85 -30.46 8.80
CA PHE A 505 1.49 -31.01 8.84
C PHE A 505 0.75 -30.66 10.13
N GLN A 506 0.97 -29.45 10.65
CA GLN A 506 0.35 -28.97 11.87
C GLN A 506 -0.85 -28.04 11.61
N GLY A 507 -1.75 -27.97 12.59
CA GLY A 507 -2.90 -27.06 12.58
C GLY A 507 -4.04 -27.49 11.69
N SER A 508 -4.88 -26.52 11.35
CA SER A 508 -6.02 -26.76 10.48
C SER A 508 -5.55 -27.10 9.07
N PHE A 509 -6.37 -27.87 8.37
CA PHE A 509 -6.09 -28.31 7.02
C PHE A 509 -7.36 -28.38 6.19
N ASP A 510 -7.18 -28.23 4.88
CA ASP A 510 -8.21 -28.53 3.89
C ASP A 510 -7.85 -29.83 3.15
N THR A 511 -8.86 -30.48 2.59
CA THR A 511 -8.65 -31.61 1.67
C THR A 511 -9.14 -31.23 0.27
N TRP A 512 -8.27 -31.38 -0.72
CA TRP A 512 -8.54 -31.01 -2.10
C TRP A 512 -8.49 -32.24 -2.99
N ALA A 513 -9.56 -32.49 -3.74
CA ALA A 513 -9.66 -33.60 -4.70
C ALA A 513 -9.67 -33.14 -6.17
N LYS A 514 -9.45 -31.85 -6.41
CA LYS A 514 -9.42 -31.21 -7.73
C LYS A 514 -8.44 -30.05 -7.69
N ASN A 515 -8.03 -29.60 -8.88
CA ASN A 515 -7.16 -28.44 -9.06
C ASN A 515 -7.58 -27.29 -8.16
N ALA A 516 -6.67 -26.92 -7.28
CA ALA A 516 -6.84 -25.84 -6.35
C ALA A 516 -5.76 -24.80 -6.66
N GLN A 517 -6.16 -23.54 -6.78
CA GLN A 517 -5.19 -22.49 -6.53
C GLN A 517 -4.78 -22.64 -5.07
N PHE A 518 -3.47 -22.78 -4.80
CA PHE A 518 -3.01 -22.69 -3.43
C PHE A 518 -3.50 -21.34 -2.93
N PHE A 519 -4.31 -21.35 -1.88
CA PHE A 519 -4.32 -20.22 -0.97
C PHE A 519 -2.84 -19.96 -0.64
N SER A 520 -2.37 -18.71 -0.74
CA SER A 520 -0.97 -18.29 -0.57
C SER A 520 -0.39 -18.53 0.85
N PHE A 521 -1.04 -19.41 1.59
CA PHE A 521 -0.97 -19.64 3.01
C PHE A 521 -0.82 -21.12 3.37
N VAL A 522 -0.95 -22.04 2.40
CA VAL A 522 -0.57 -23.44 2.65
C VAL A 522 0.94 -23.51 2.83
N ARG A 523 1.35 -24.27 3.85
CA ARG A 523 2.75 -24.41 4.29
C ARG A 523 3.25 -25.82 4.20
N SER A 524 2.38 -26.82 4.31
CA SER A 524 2.74 -28.22 4.11
C SER A 524 1.57 -28.99 3.53
N PHE A 525 1.82 -30.10 2.86
CA PHE A 525 0.75 -30.97 2.38
C PHE A 525 1.16 -32.43 2.26
N ARG A 526 0.16 -33.30 2.27
CA ARG A 526 0.28 -34.75 2.09
C ARG A 526 -0.55 -35.18 0.89
N VAL A 527 -0.04 -36.10 0.08
CA VAL A 527 -0.71 -36.58 -1.13
C VAL A 527 -1.14 -38.02 -0.96
N TYR A 528 -2.39 -38.32 -1.30
CA TYR A 528 -2.97 -39.66 -1.16
C TYR A 528 -3.80 -40.02 -2.37
N ARG A 529 -4.03 -41.32 -2.60
CA ARG A 529 -5.07 -41.74 -3.55
C ARG A 529 -6.45 -41.55 -2.94
N MET A 530 -7.44 -41.32 -3.79
CA MET A 530 -8.84 -41.32 -3.41
C MET A 530 -9.22 -42.72 -2.91
N GLY A 531 -9.65 -42.82 -1.66
CA GLY A 531 -9.97 -44.08 -0.99
C GLY A 531 -8.90 -44.57 -0.02
N ASP A 532 -7.70 -43.98 -0.03
CA ASP A 532 -6.72 -44.22 1.04
C ASP A 532 -7.27 -43.72 2.37
N THR A 533 -6.98 -44.46 3.44
CA THR A 533 -7.34 -44.01 4.80
C THR A 533 -6.41 -42.88 5.19
N LEU A 534 -6.95 -41.66 5.29
CA LEU A 534 -6.17 -40.51 5.74
C LEU A 534 -5.71 -40.75 7.19
N PRO A 535 -4.41 -40.56 7.49
CA PRO A 535 -3.94 -40.66 8.86
C PRO A 535 -4.68 -39.65 9.72
N VAL A 536 -5.20 -40.13 10.86
CA VAL A 536 -5.73 -39.25 11.89
C VAL A 536 -4.62 -38.26 12.24
N VAL A 537 -4.87 -36.97 12.05
CA VAL A 537 -3.97 -35.92 12.51
C VAL A 537 -4.00 -36.00 14.03
N THR A 538 -3.11 -36.81 14.61
CA THR A 538 -2.97 -36.92 16.05
C THR A 538 -2.51 -35.58 16.57
N ALA A 539 -3.31 -34.97 17.45
CA ALA A 539 -3.08 -33.68 18.11
C ALA A 539 -1.86 -33.76 19.07
N ALA A 540 -0.69 -34.10 18.54
CA ALA A 540 0.55 -34.23 19.31
C ALA A 540 1.14 -32.85 19.68
N THR A 541 0.63 -31.76 19.11
CA THR A 541 0.96 -30.39 19.53
C THR A 541 -0.21 -29.77 20.28
N GLU A 542 0.11 -29.05 21.35
CA GLU A 542 -0.85 -28.21 22.06
C GLU A 542 -1.64 -27.35 21.05
N PRO A 543 -2.97 -27.27 21.15
CA PRO A 543 -3.73 -26.42 20.24
C PRO A 543 -3.29 -24.96 20.44
N VAL A 544 -3.05 -24.26 19.32
CA VAL A 544 -2.64 -22.86 19.31
C VAL A 544 -3.45 -22.10 18.27
N VAL A 545 -3.75 -20.84 18.56
CA VAL A 545 -4.25 -19.90 17.55
C VAL A 545 -3.05 -19.39 16.75
N ALA A 546 -3.08 -19.51 15.42
CA ALA A 546 -2.00 -19.07 14.56
C ALA A 546 -2.40 -17.82 13.76
N LEU A 547 -1.61 -16.76 13.89
CA LEU A 547 -1.67 -15.63 12.98
C LEU A 547 -0.62 -15.91 11.89
N LEU A 548 -1.06 -15.95 10.63
CA LEU A 548 -0.24 -16.37 9.50
C LEU A 548 -0.08 -15.21 8.52
N ARG A 549 1.15 -14.98 8.06
CA ARG A 549 1.47 -13.96 7.04
C ARG A 549 1.38 -14.57 5.64
N ASN A 550 1.02 -13.76 4.64
CA ASN A 550 1.17 -14.17 3.25
C ASN A 550 2.66 -14.42 2.91
N GLN A 551 2.95 -15.55 2.27
CA GLN A 551 4.28 -16.05 1.98
C GLN A 551 5.02 -15.27 0.87
N ASP A 552 4.50 -14.11 0.45
CA ASP A 552 4.96 -13.46 -0.77
C ASP A 552 6.43 -13.04 -0.74
N ASP A 553 6.98 -12.87 0.47
CA ASP A 553 8.34 -12.41 0.75
C ASP A 553 9.34 -13.52 1.16
N GLY A 554 8.94 -14.80 1.15
CA GLY A 554 9.81 -15.93 1.52
C GLY A 554 10.05 -16.11 3.03
N TYR A 555 9.34 -15.37 3.88
CA TYR A 555 9.38 -15.51 5.34
C TYR A 555 8.18 -16.30 5.84
N ASP A 556 8.40 -17.29 6.70
CA ASP A 556 7.35 -18.03 7.41
C ASP A 556 7.02 -17.36 8.76
N GLY A 557 6.71 -16.07 8.71
CA GLY A 557 6.30 -15.33 9.90
C GLY A 557 4.94 -15.83 10.39
N SER A 558 4.94 -16.52 11.54
CA SER A 558 3.71 -16.96 12.19
C SER A 558 3.77 -16.72 13.70
N LEU A 559 2.71 -16.14 14.25
CA LEU A 559 2.56 -15.99 15.70
C LEU A 559 1.64 -17.09 16.22
N LEU A 560 2.17 -17.98 17.05
CA LEU A 560 1.44 -19.11 17.62
C LEU A 560 1.10 -18.82 19.09
N VAL A 561 -0.18 -18.70 19.42
CA VAL A 561 -0.63 -18.35 20.76
C VAL A 561 -1.41 -19.52 21.39
N PRO A 562 -0.87 -20.19 22.42
CA PRO A 562 -1.53 -21.32 23.07
C PRO A 562 -2.70 -20.90 23.97
N ALA A 563 -3.47 -21.88 24.42
CA ALA A 563 -4.59 -21.68 25.33
C ALA A 563 -4.16 -21.00 26.64
N GLY A 564 -5.00 -20.11 27.17
CA GLY A 564 -4.76 -19.39 28.41
C GLY A 564 -3.82 -18.19 28.28
N ARG A 565 -3.10 -18.05 27.16
CA ARG A 565 -2.29 -16.86 26.89
C ARG A 565 -3.16 -15.68 26.49
N LYS A 566 -2.67 -14.50 26.84
CA LYS A 566 -3.33 -13.22 26.60
C LYS A 566 -2.34 -12.30 25.89
N VAL A 567 -2.79 -11.67 24.82
CA VAL A 567 -1.99 -10.75 24.01
C VAL A 567 -2.56 -9.34 24.22
N PRO A 568 -1.95 -8.53 25.10
CA PRO A 568 -2.51 -7.23 25.51
C PRO A 568 -2.42 -6.19 24.39
N ASN A 569 -1.54 -6.38 23.42
CA ASN A 569 -1.34 -5.44 22.34
C ASN A 569 -0.72 -6.14 21.14
N LEU A 570 -1.20 -5.81 19.94
CA LEU A 570 -0.68 -6.34 18.68
C LEU A 570 0.43 -5.48 18.06
N ASP A 571 0.86 -4.39 18.69
CA ASP A 571 1.89 -3.50 18.10
C ASP A 571 3.19 -4.25 17.78
N PHE A 572 3.59 -5.24 18.60
CA PHE A 572 4.80 -6.02 18.34
C PHE A 572 4.71 -6.86 17.06
N ALA A 573 3.49 -7.29 16.71
CA ALA A 573 3.24 -8.14 15.55
C ALA A 573 3.26 -7.32 14.25
N LYS A 574 3.18 -5.99 14.31
CA LYS A 574 3.13 -5.10 13.15
C LYS A 574 4.39 -5.16 12.27
N GLN A 575 5.50 -5.68 12.76
CA GLN A 575 6.67 -5.95 11.90
C GLN A 575 6.36 -6.97 10.80
N ASN A 576 5.49 -7.96 11.09
CA ASN A 576 5.06 -8.97 10.13
C ASN A 576 3.68 -8.73 9.55
N TYR A 577 2.87 -8.00 10.31
CA TYR A 577 1.50 -7.66 9.97
C TYR A 577 1.36 -6.12 9.94
N PRO A 578 2.15 -5.39 9.12
CA PRO A 578 2.21 -3.92 9.16
C PRO A 578 0.88 -3.24 8.84
N PHE A 579 0.01 -3.94 8.10
CA PHE A 579 -1.31 -3.45 7.76
C PHE A 579 -2.42 -4.18 8.52
N ARG A 580 -2.28 -5.50 8.73
CA ARG A 580 -3.23 -6.41 9.39
C ARG A 580 -2.70 -7.85 9.39
N ILE A 581 -3.40 -8.72 10.12
CA ILE A 581 -3.25 -10.18 10.05
C ILE A 581 -3.84 -10.65 8.72
N ASP A 582 -3.10 -11.43 7.93
CA ASP A 582 -3.58 -11.92 6.64
C ASP A 582 -4.53 -13.12 6.82
N ILE A 583 -4.07 -14.12 7.60
CA ILE A 583 -4.87 -15.27 7.99
C ILE A 583 -4.82 -15.50 9.49
N LEU A 584 -5.98 -15.89 10.03
CA LEU A 584 -6.12 -16.39 11.38
C LEU A 584 -6.62 -17.85 11.33
N ASP A 585 -5.86 -18.75 11.94
CA ASP A 585 -6.23 -20.16 12.17
C ASP A 585 -6.61 -20.35 13.64
N VAL A 586 -7.88 -20.66 13.90
CA VAL A 586 -8.40 -20.98 15.23
C VAL A 586 -8.80 -22.46 15.24
N PRO A 587 -8.10 -23.34 15.96
CA PRO A 587 -8.41 -24.78 15.97
C PRO A 587 -9.70 -25.07 16.76
N ASP A 588 -10.36 -26.20 16.47
CA ASP A 588 -11.65 -26.64 17.04
C ASP A 588 -11.73 -26.64 18.59
N GLN A 589 -10.58 -26.73 19.25
CA GLN A 589 -10.47 -26.81 20.71
C GLN A 589 -10.41 -25.42 21.37
N LEU A 590 -10.21 -24.36 20.58
CA LEU A 590 -9.93 -23.01 21.06
C LEU A 590 -10.91 -21.99 20.49
N ILE A 591 -11.02 -20.89 21.21
CA ILE A 591 -11.74 -19.70 20.79
C ILE A 591 -10.85 -18.50 21.03
N LEU A 592 -10.87 -17.57 20.07
CA LEU A 592 -10.19 -16.29 20.20
C LEU A 592 -11.19 -15.21 20.58
N LEU A 593 -10.88 -14.47 21.63
CA LEU A 593 -11.61 -13.27 22.03
C LEU A 593 -10.86 -12.07 21.49
N ALA A 594 -11.33 -11.52 20.37
CA ALA A 594 -10.77 -10.33 19.75
C ALA A 594 -11.33 -9.10 20.45
N TYR A 595 -10.47 -8.15 20.82
CA TYR A 595 -10.85 -6.87 21.42
C TYR A 595 -10.43 -5.72 20.50
N SER A 596 -11.33 -4.76 20.28
CA SER A 596 -11.06 -3.60 19.42
C SER A 596 -10.13 -2.57 20.06
N GLY A 597 -9.90 -2.64 21.37
CA GLY A 597 -8.91 -1.86 22.09
C GLY A 597 -7.75 -2.70 22.63
N ARG A 598 -6.67 -2.02 23.03
CA ARG A 598 -5.54 -2.62 23.76
C ARG A 598 -5.95 -3.05 25.17
N ASN A 599 -5.15 -3.92 25.78
CA ASN A 599 -5.33 -4.43 27.15
C ASN A 599 -6.74 -4.98 27.40
N TYR A 600 -7.27 -5.69 26.40
CA TYR A 600 -8.57 -6.36 26.44
C TYR A 600 -9.74 -5.39 26.69
N GLN A 601 -9.62 -4.17 26.17
CA GLN A 601 -10.63 -3.12 26.26
C GLN A 601 -11.44 -3.00 24.96
N GLY A 602 -12.52 -2.23 25.02
CA GLY A 602 -13.38 -1.96 23.87
C GLY A 602 -14.41 -3.07 23.62
N GLU A 603 -15.04 -3.00 22.45
CA GLU A 603 -15.94 -4.06 21.98
C GLU A 603 -15.14 -5.34 21.77
N HIS A 604 -15.68 -6.46 22.23
CA HIS A 604 -15.08 -7.76 22.01
C HIS A 604 -15.97 -8.63 21.14
N SER A 605 -15.34 -9.55 20.42
CA SER A 605 -16.01 -10.51 19.55
C SER A 605 -15.43 -11.89 19.78
N VAL A 606 -16.31 -12.88 19.76
CA VAL A 606 -15.95 -14.28 19.85
C VAL A 606 -15.65 -14.78 18.43
N VAL A 607 -14.39 -15.09 18.17
CA VAL A 607 -13.96 -15.73 16.92
C VAL A 607 -13.98 -17.24 17.17
N SER A 608 -14.88 -17.91 16.47
CA SER A 608 -15.08 -19.36 16.55
C SER A 608 -13.91 -20.12 15.92
N PRO A 609 -13.83 -21.45 16.11
CA PRO A 609 -12.92 -22.26 15.32
C PRO A 609 -13.13 -22.09 13.81
N GLY A 610 -12.03 -22.06 13.07
CA GLY A 610 -12.01 -21.94 11.62
C GLY A 610 -10.80 -21.19 11.09
N ILE A 611 -10.71 -21.17 9.76
CA ILE A 611 -9.73 -20.39 9.00
C ILE A 611 -10.40 -19.10 8.51
N TYR A 612 -9.81 -17.97 8.87
CA TYR A 612 -10.30 -16.65 8.48
C TYR A 612 -9.28 -15.97 7.57
N ASN A 613 -9.71 -15.66 6.34
CA ASN A 613 -8.95 -14.83 5.41
C ASN A 613 -9.41 -13.38 5.53
N VAL A 614 -8.61 -12.56 6.20
CA VAL A 614 -8.92 -11.16 6.43
C VAL A 614 -8.37 -10.37 5.24
N GLY A 615 -9.12 -10.43 4.14
CA GLY A 615 -8.74 -9.80 2.88
C GLY A 615 -8.46 -8.30 3.01
N LEU A 616 -7.90 -7.69 1.95
CA LEU A 616 -7.34 -6.34 2.04
C LEU A 616 -8.35 -5.20 2.36
N PHE A 617 -9.65 -5.49 2.48
CA PHE A 617 -10.71 -4.48 2.52
C PHE A 617 -11.73 -4.61 3.67
N ASP A 618 -11.72 -5.69 4.47
CA ASP A 618 -12.72 -5.85 5.53
C ASP A 618 -12.23 -5.32 6.89
N ARG A 619 -12.22 -3.99 7.02
CA ARG A 619 -11.99 -3.29 8.31
C ARG A 619 -13.15 -3.45 9.29
N THR A 620 -14.31 -3.91 8.82
CA THR A 620 -15.53 -4.03 9.62
C THR A 620 -15.60 -5.36 10.37
N SER A 621 -14.82 -6.36 9.97
CA SER A 621 -14.67 -7.61 10.70
C SER A 621 -14.01 -7.39 12.07
N ALA A 622 -14.43 -8.18 13.06
CA ALA A 622 -13.84 -8.21 14.40
C ALA A 622 -12.32 -8.47 14.40
N ILE A 623 -11.83 -9.24 13.44
CA ILE A 623 -10.39 -9.54 13.29
C ILE A 623 -9.66 -8.33 12.70
N GLY A 624 -10.29 -7.62 11.76
CA GLY A 624 -9.72 -6.42 11.13
C GLY A 624 -9.60 -5.22 12.08
N SER A 625 -10.42 -5.17 13.14
CA SER A 625 -10.36 -4.12 14.18
C SER A 625 -9.65 -4.55 15.47
N MET A 626 -9.18 -5.81 15.54
CA MET A 626 -8.54 -6.38 16.71
C MET A 626 -7.23 -5.65 17.06
N GLN A 627 -7.09 -5.21 18.31
CA GLN A 627 -5.87 -4.61 18.86
C GLN A 627 -5.25 -5.43 19.99
N SER A 628 -6.06 -6.28 20.65
CA SER A 628 -5.62 -7.24 21.65
C SER A 628 -6.52 -8.48 21.62
N PHE A 629 -6.05 -9.61 22.15
CA PHE A 629 -6.87 -10.81 22.18
C PHE A 629 -6.52 -11.79 23.29
N ARG A 630 -7.44 -12.70 23.58
CA ARG A 630 -7.21 -13.83 24.50
C ARG A 630 -7.52 -15.12 23.78
N VAL A 631 -6.74 -16.15 24.09
CA VAL A 631 -7.00 -17.51 23.62
C VAL A 631 -7.52 -18.32 24.79
N ILE A 632 -8.75 -18.83 24.66
CA ILE A 632 -9.40 -19.66 25.67
C ILE A 632 -9.80 -21.00 25.07
N ARG A 633 -10.07 -21.99 25.90
CA ARG A 633 -10.64 -23.25 25.41
C ARG A 633 -12.09 -23.02 25.01
N ALA A 634 -12.55 -23.72 23.96
CA ALA A 634 -13.90 -23.57 23.46
C ALA A 634 -14.98 -23.89 24.51
N ALA A 635 -14.69 -24.81 25.45
CA ALA A 635 -15.56 -25.14 26.58
C ALA A 635 -15.73 -24.00 27.60
N ASP A 636 -14.81 -23.03 27.65
CA ASP A 636 -14.78 -21.99 28.70
C ASP A 636 -15.57 -20.73 28.30
N VAL A 637 -16.16 -20.68 27.10
CA VAL A 637 -16.89 -19.50 26.58
C VAL A 637 -18.07 -19.09 27.47
N ALA A 638 -18.73 -20.06 28.11
CA ALA A 638 -19.86 -19.78 28.99
C ALA A 638 -19.48 -18.96 30.24
N MET A 639 -18.18 -18.84 30.55
CA MET A 639 -17.67 -18.04 31.68
C MET A 639 -17.45 -16.56 31.35
N LEU A 640 -17.77 -16.11 30.13
CA LEU A 640 -17.60 -14.72 29.73
C LEU A 640 -18.65 -13.82 30.39
N SER A 641 -18.33 -13.29 31.57
CA SER A 641 -19.10 -12.22 32.18
C SER A 641 -18.85 -10.90 31.46
N ASN A 642 -19.90 -10.12 31.18
CA ASN A 642 -19.77 -8.71 30.81
C ASN A 642 -19.04 -7.96 31.92
N LYS A 643 -17.76 -7.67 31.71
CA LYS A 643 -16.94 -6.93 32.66
C LYS A 643 -17.34 -5.45 32.58
N THR A 644 -17.61 -4.85 33.73
CA THR A 644 -17.82 -3.40 33.85
C THR A 644 -16.56 -2.66 33.38
N ILE A 645 -16.75 -1.65 32.53
CA ILE A 645 -15.66 -0.81 32.03
C ILE A 645 -15.09 -0.02 33.22
N PRO A 646 -13.81 -0.18 33.59
CA PRO A 646 -13.21 0.61 34.66
C PRO A 646 -13.15 2.10 34.27
N PRO A 647 -13.08 3.03 35.24
CA PRO A 647 -12.70 4.42 34.97
C PRO A 647 -11.43 4.47 34.12
N ALA A 648 -11.38 5.34 33.12
CA ALA A 648 -10.29 5.37 32.16
C ALA A 648 -9.94 6.78 31.68
N VAL A 649 -8.66 6.99 31.39
CA VAL A 649 -8.11 8.18 30.74
C VAL A 649 -8.24 8.00 29.22
N LEU A 650 -8.72 9.03 28.53
CA LEU A 650 -8.93 9.00 27.08
C LEU A 650 -7.89 9.87 26.37
N GLY A 651 -7.05 9.25 25.55
CA GLY A 651 -6.08 9.93 24.70
C GLY A 651 -6.53 10.00 23.25
N TYR A 652 -6.43 11.18 22.67
CA TYR A 652 -6.64 11.46 21.26
C TYR A 652 -5.28 11.69 20.61
N TYR A 653 -5.01 11.00 19.52
CA TYR A 653 -3.81 11.22 18.73
C TYR A 653 -4.17 11.38 17.25
N THR A 654 -3.36 12.15 16.53
CA THR A 654 -3.38 12.16 15.08
C THR A 654 -2.17 11.40 14.58
N THR A 655 -2.38 10.45 13.68
CA THR A 655 -1.26 10.04 12.84
C THR A 655 -1.18 11.04 11.69
N ARG A 656 0.03 11.49 11.34
CA ARG A 656 0.27 12.55 10.36
C ARG A 656 -0.30 12.29 8.96
N PHE A 657 -0.77 11.07 8.69
CA PHE A 657 -1.16 10.67 7.34
C PHE A 657 -2.49 9.90 7.22
N CYS A 658 -3.15 9.43 8.29
CA CYS A 658 -4.48 8.82 8.25
C CYS A 658 -5.10 8.70 9.67
N THR A 659 -6.32 9.20 9.86
CA THR A 659 -7.20 9.04 11.05
C THR A 659 -6.73 9.63 12.39
N SER A 660 -7.65 10.33 13.05
CA SER A 660 -7.63 10.51 14.50
C SER A 660 -8.13 9.23 15.14
N ASP A 661 -7.28 8.57 15.91
CA ASP A 661 -7.65 7.39 16.68
C ASP A 661 -7.60 7.73 18.17
N ASN A 662 -8.38 6.97 18.95
CA ASN A 662 -8.45 7.14 20.39
C ASN A 662 -7.80 5.93 21.05
N ILE A 663 -6.97 6.18 22.08
CA ILE A 663 -6.53 5.15 23.01
C ILE A 663 -7.14 5.42 24.37
N THR A 664 -7.66 4.36 24.95
CA THR A 664 -8.21 4.39 26.30
C THR A 664 -7.24 3.70 27.25
N PHE A 665 -6.81 4.42 28.28
CA PHE A 665 -5.97 3.92 29.36
C PHE A 665 -6.84 3.64 30.59
N ALA A 666 -7.12 2.37 30.88
CA ALA A 666 -7.99 2.00 31.99
C ALA A 666 -7.24 1.98 33.33
N LEU A 667 -7.94 2.37 34.40
CA LEU A 667 -7.42 2.29 35.77
C LEU A 667 -6.98 0.86 36.11
N GLY A 668 -5.80 0.73 36.70
CA GLY A 668 -5.23 -0.57 37.09
C GLY A 668 -4.80 -1.44 35.91
N GLN A 669 -4.64 -0.86 34.72
CA GLN A 669 -4.02 -1.52 33.57
C GLN A 669 -2.66 -0.88 33.29
N GLU A 670 -1.70 -1.74 32.92
CA GLU A 670 -0.34 -1.35 32.55
C GLU A 670 -0.19 -1.53 31.03
N TYR A 671 0.38 -0.54 30.38
CA TYR A 671 0.61 -0.50 28.94
C TYR A 671 2.11 -0.57 28.73
N MET A 672 2.66 -1.79 28.80
CA MET A 672 4.10 -2.05 28.74
C MET A 672 4.75 -1.53 27.46
N THR A 673 4.01 -1.45 26.37
CA THR A 673 4.49 -0.87 25.11
C THR A 673 3.41 0.05 24.54
N LEU A 674 3.82 1.21 24.06
CA LEU A 674 3.01 2.13 23.28
C LEU A 674 3.68 2.32 21.92
N PRO A 675 2.89 2.43 20.84
CA PRO A 675 3.44 2.86 19.58
C PRO A 675 3.82 4.33 19.68
N ASN A 676 4.72 4.71 18.80
CA ASN A 676 5.16 6.08 18.64
C ASN A 676 4.03 6.90 18.01
N LEU A 677 3.31 7.67 18.84
CA LEU A 677 2.09 8.39 18.45
C LEU A 677 2.22 9.89 18.75
N GLU A 678 1.70 10.74 17.87
CA GLU A 678 1.56 12.17 18.13
C GLU A 678 0.23 12.44 18.85
N TRP A 679 0.27 12.47 20.19
CA TRP A 679 -0.91 12.82 20.97
C TRP A 679 -1.29 14.30 20.75
N ASP A 680 -2.57 14.54 20.47
CA ASP A 680 -3.13 15.88 20.38
C ASP A 680 -3.73 16.33 21.71
N THR A 681 -4.40 15.42 22.42
CA THR A 681 -5.12 15.76 23.67
C THR A 681 -5.27 14.53 24.56
N LEU A 682 -5.11 14.72 25.87
CA LEU A 682 -5.43 13.70 26.89
C LEU A 682 -6.52 14.24 27.81
N HIS A 683 -7.53 13.42 28.08
CA HIS A 683 -8.63 13.70 29.02
C HIS A 683 -8.50 12.78 30.22
N ILE A 684 -8.22 13.36 31.38
CA ILE A 684 -7.97 12.63 32.63
C ILE A 684 -9.16 12.89 33.56
N PRO A 685 -9.98 11.88 33.89
CA PRO A 685 -11.06 12.06 34.86
C PRO A 685 -10.56 12.48 36.25
N ASP A 686 -11.38 13.20 36.99
CA ASP A 686 -11.08 13.58 38.38
C ASP A 686 -10.78 12.35 39.23
N GLY A 687 -9.75 12.45 40.08
CA GLY A 687 -9.31 11.37 40.96
C GLY A 687 -8.39 10.33 40.30
N LEU A 688 -8.07 10.47 39.02
CA LEU A 688 -7.10 9.63 38.31
C LEU A 688 -5.82 10.39 37.97
N ALA A 689 -4.73 9.64 37.81
CA ALA A 689 -3.48 10.13 37.24
C ALA A 689 -2.98 9.20 36.13
N LEU A 690 -2.50 9.78 35.04
CA LEU A 690 -1.80 9.06 33.97
C LEU A 690 -0.30 9.19 34.21
N VAL A 691 0.38 8.06 34.37
CA VAL A 691 1.84 7.99 34.49
C VAL A 691 2.40 7.45 33.17
N MET A 692 3.20 8.25 32.48
CA MET A 692 3.86 7.85 31.23
C MET A 692 5.37 7.79 31.41
N TYR A 693 6.00 6.82 30.75
CA TYR A 693 7.41 6.49 30.89
C TYR A 693 8.13 6.59 29.54
N ASP A 694 9.37 7.06 29.54
CA ASP A 694 10.14 7.29 28.31
C ASP A 694 10.79 6.03 27.72
N ARG A 695 10.77 4.90 28.45
CA ARG A 695 11.14 3.57 27.94
C ARG A 695 9.94 2.61 27.98
N PRO A 696 9.97 1.50 27.22
CA PRO A 696 9.02 0.41 27.37
C PRO A 696 9.07 -0.20 28.77
N TRP A 697 8.08 -1.02 29.12
CA TRP A 697 7.97 -1.79 30.37
C TRP A 697 7.86 -0.96 31.66
N LEU A 698 7.31 0.25 31.57
CA LEU A 698 7.22 1.21 32.68
C LEU A 698 8.60 1.58 33.27
N LEU A 699 9.64 1.59 32.42
CA LEU A 699 11.01 1.88 32.79
C LEU A 699 11.41 3.32 32.45
N GLY A 700 12.54 3.77 33.01
CA GLY A 700 13.11 5.07 32.72
C GLY A 700 12.44 6.22 33.48
N ARG A 701 12.49 7.41 32.90
CA ARG A 701 11.90 8.61 33.52
C ARG A 701 10.40 8.64 33.26
N TYR A 702 9.67 9.23 34.19
CA TYR A 702 8.22 9.31 34.08
C TYR A 702 7.70 10.72 34.29
N VAL A 703 6.53 10.95 33.71
CA VAL A 703 5.74 12.16 33.94
C VAL A 703 4.36 11.74 34.42
N VAL A 704 3.88 12.45 35.43
CA VAL A 704 2.55 12.26 36.01
C VAL A 704 1.66 13.41 35.55
N TRP A 705 0.55 13.08 34.92
CA TRP A 705 -0.48 14.05 34.59
C TRP A 705 -1.74 13.81 35.39
N THR A 706 -2.21 14.89 36.00
CA THR A 706 -3.40 14.94 36.85
C THR A 706 -4.37 16.02 36.38
N ALA A 707 -3.97 16.86 35.43
CA ALA A 707 -4.82 17.89 34.88
C ALA A 707 -5.94 17.25 34.03
N PRO A 708 -7.19 17.72 34.15
CA PRO A 708 -8.34 17.09 33.49
C PRO A 708 -8.27 17.13 31.96
N LEU A 709 -7.50 18.08 31.42
CA LEU A 709 -7.23 18.23 30.01
C LEU A 709 -5.77 18.61 29.79
N VAL A 710 -5.06 17.86 28.96
CA VAL A 710 -3.69 18.17 28.52
C VAL A 710 -3.70 18.39 27.02
N GLN A 711 -3.53 19.65 26.58
CA GLN A 711 -3.50 20.05 25.16
C GLN A 711 -2.07 20.28 24.66
N SER A 712 -1.82 19.94 23.40
CA SER A 712 -0.52 20.00 22.72
C SER A 712 0.61 19.11 23.29
N PRO A 713 0.40 17.79 23.46
CA PRO A 713 1.48 16.83 23.61
C PRO A 713 2.13 16.42 22.27
N ARG A 714 2.07 17.25 21.22
CA ARG A 714 2.66 16.93 19.89
C ARG A 714 4.16 16.61 19.96
N SER A 715 4.85 17.09 21.01
CA SER A 715 6.24 16.78 21.31
C SER A 715 6.45 15.72 22.39
N LEU A 716 5.39 15.28 23.08
CA LEU A 716 5.40 14.37 24.23
C LEU A 716 5.07 12.93 23.83
N GLY A 717 4.20 12.71 22.85
CA GLY A 717 3.86 11.35 22.44
C GLY A 717 4.99 10.57 21.81
N ASN A 718 5.90 11.25 21.12
CA ASN A 718 7.14 10.67 20.63
C ASN A 718 8.19 10.45 21.75
N ARG A 719 7.92 10.87 22.99
CA ARG A 719 8.84 10.70 24.13
C ARG A 719 8.48 9.54 25.03
N PHE A 720 7.24 9.06 25.00
CA PHE A 720 6.76 8.05 25.94
C PHE A 720 6.43 6.74 25.24
N ARG A 721 6.92 5.64 25.81
CA ARG A 721 6.87 4.30 25.22
C ARG A 721 6.10 3.30 26.09
N SER A 722 5.70 3.68 27.29
CA SER A 722 4.81 2.89 28.14
C SER A 722 4.02 3.77 29.11
N ALA A 723 2.91 3.26 29.65
CA ALA A 723 2.05 4.04 30.54
C ALA A 723 1.23 3.18 31.50
N LYS A 724 0.75 3.78 32.59
CA LYS A 724 -0.29 3.20 33.44
C LYS A 724 -1.21 4.28 34.01
N VAL A 725 -2.43 3.88 34.36
CA VAL A 725 -3.38 4.75 35.05
C VAL A 725 -3.57 4.27 36.47
N VAL A 726 -3.43 5.21 37.40
CA VAL A 726 -3.52 4.99 38.84
C VAL A 726 -4.51 5.96 39.46
N LEU A 727 -4.93 5.70 40.70
CA LEU A 727 -5.64 6.69 41.48
C LEU A 727 -4.70 7.87 41.78
N LEU A 728 -5.25 9.07 41.91
CA LEU A 728 -4.46 10.27 42.19
C LEU A 728 -3.61 10.12 43.45
N ASP A 729 -4.16 9.50 44.49
CA ASP A 729 -3.47 9.27 45.78
C ASP A 729 -2.37 8.20 45.69
N ASP A 730 -2.42 7.34 44.67
CA ASP A 730 -1.43 6.30 44.39
C ASP A 730 -0.37 6.77 43.37
N ALA A 731 -0.50 7.99 42.85
CA ALA A 731 0.41 8.51 41.85
C ALA A 731 1.81 8.72 42.45
N PRO A 732 2.88 8.31 41.74
CA PRO A 732 4.23 8.56 42.22
C PRO A 732 4.46 10.07 42.31
N PRO A 733 5.34 10.54 43.21
CA PRO A 733 5.67 11.96 43.29
C PRO A 733 6.21 12.44 41.93
N PRO A 734 5.90 13.68 41.51
CA PRO A 734 6.42 14.23 40.27
C PRO A 734 7.95 14.14 40.24
N GLN A 735 8.50 13.58 39.15
CA GLN A 735 9.94 13.55 38.97
C GLN A 735 10.46 14.99 38.78
N LEU A 736 11.46 15.37 39.58
CA LEU A 736 12.00 16.74 39.60
C LEU A 736 12.92 17.06 38.42
N ASP A 737 13.48 16.05 37.77
CA ASP A 737 14.39 16.24 36.64
C ASP A 737 13.62 16.51 35.34
N PRO A 738 13.95 17.60 34.61
CA PRO A 738 13.31 17.87 33.33
C PRO A 738 13.67 16.80 32.29
N LEU A 739 12.68 16.40 31.48
CA LEU A 739 12.95 15.55 30.32
C LEU A 739 13.97 16.23 29.38
N PRO A 740 14.86 15.46 28.73
CA PRO A 740 15.86 16.03 27.85
C PRO A 740 15.25 16.83 26.69
N PRO A 741 16.04 17.74 26.11
CA PRO A 741 15.68 18.38 24.85
C PRO A 741 15.42 17.31 23.77
N ILE A 742 14.46 17.58 22.90
CA ILE A 742 14.21 16.77 21.71
C ILE A 742 14.75 17.46 20.47
N VAL A 743 15.18 16.66 19.50
CA VAL A 743 15.58 17.10 18.17
C VAL A 743 14.76 16.39 17.12
N ARG A 744 14.47 17.09 16.02
CA ARG A 744 13.74 16.49 14.90
C ARG A 744 14.68 15.69 14.01
N GLY A 745 14.27 14.48 13.63
CA GLY A 745 14.99 13.58 12.72
C GLY A 745 15.43 12.27 13.37
N GLY A 746 15.86 11.30 12.57
CA GLY A 746 16.24 9.95 13.02
C GLY A 746 15.18 8.89 12.72
N PHE A 747 15.19 7.77 13.46
CA PHE A 747 14.26 6.63 13.27
C PHE A 747 12.82 6.95 13.70
N SER A 748 12.68 7.86 14.65
CA SER A 748 11.45 8.54 15.03
C SER A 748 11.42 9.96 14.45
N GLU A 749 10.27 10.63 14.50
CA GLU A 749 10.23 12.05 14.13
C GLU A 749 11.04 12.93 15.10
N PHE A 750 11.10 12.53 16.37
CA PHE A 750 11.82 13.24 17.42
C PHE A 750 12.67 12.28 18.26
N LEU A 751 13.94 12.60 18.44
CA LEU A 751 14.89 11.90 19.30
C LEU A 751 15.25 12.76 20.50
N GLN A 752 15.57 12.15 21.64
CA GLN A 752 16.02 12.88 22.83
C GLN A 752 17.54 13.06 22.81
N VAL A 753 18.03 14.25 23.15
CA VAL A 753 19.47 14.47 23.30
C VAL A 753 19.97 13.69 24.52
N GLY A 754 20.99 12.85 24.31
CA GLY A 754 21.47 11.91 25.33
C GLY A 754 20.77 10.56 25.31
N GLU A 755 19.87 10.29 24.36
CA GLU A 755 19.16 9.02 24.25
C GLU A 755 20.11 7.87 23.91
N VAL A 756 19.94 6.78 24.64
CA VAL A 756 20.68 5.53 24.48
C VAL A 756 19.62 4.43 24.40
N GLU A 757 19.27 4.02 23.18
CA GLU A 757 18.19 3.08 22.90
C GLU A 757 18.78 1.69 22.56
N PRO A 758 18.80 0.75 23.51
CA PRO A 758 19.41 -0.57 23.32
C PRO A 758 18.55 -1.52 22.47
N ALA A 759 17.25 -1.24 22.30
CA ALA A 759 16.38 -2.00 21.41
C ALA A 759 15.41 -1.09 20.66
N LEU A 760 15.69 -0.89 19.39
CA LEU A 760 14.77 -0.26 18.46
C LEU A 760 13.94 -1.33 17.76
N SER A 761 12.62 -1.18 17.81
CA SER A 761 11.72 -2.06 17.10
C SER A 761 11.17 -1.46 15.81
N VAL A 762 10.87 -2.31 14.83
CA VAL A 762 10.34 -1.89 13.52
C VAL A 762 9.01 -1.14 13.64
N TRP A 763 8.18 -1.46 14.64
CA TRP A 763 6.91 -0.74 14.83
C TRP A 763 7.07 0.66 15.45
N GLU A 764 8.22 0.97 16.04
CA GLU A 764 8.55 2.30 16.56
C GLU A 764 9.00 3.26 15.45
N HIS A 765 9.23 2.73 14.23
CA HIS A 765 9.52 3.52 13.05
C HIS A 765 8.22 4.20 12.54
N ASN A 766 8.12 5.52 12.75
CA ASN A 766 6.95 6.35 12.41
C ASN A 766 6.52 6.31 10.92
N SER A 767 7.31 5.72 10.03
CA SER A 767 7.17 5.88 8.57
C SER A 767 6.45 4.75 7.83
N ILE A 768 6.11 3.63 8.48
CA ILE A 768 5.59 2.43 7.78
C ILE A 768 4.07 2.49 7.52
N TYR A 769 3.31 3.31 8.24
CA TYR A 769 1.87 3.02 8.43
C TYR A 769 0.87 3.60 7.43
N CYS A 770 1.22 4.45 6.45
CA CYS A 770 0.19 5.16 5.67
C CYS A 770 0.34 5.26 4.14
N THR A 771 1.30 4.58 3.49
CA THR A 771 1.33 4.61 2.00
C THR A 771 0.49 3.49 1.40
N LYS A 772 -0.84 3.63 1.46
CA LYS A 772 -1.79 2.65 0.85
C LYS A 772 -1.69 2.52 -0.69
N GLN A 773 -0.87 3.30 -1.40
CA GLN A 773 -0.87 3.30 -2.87
C GLN A 773 0.49 3.56 -3.54
N SER A 774 1.61 3.51 -2.84
CA SER A 774 2.91 3.62 -3.52
C SER A 774 3.76 2.38 -3.23
N PRO A 775 4.20 1.64 -4.26
CA PRO A 775 5.13 0.53 -4.06
C PRO A 775 6.44 1.07 -3.48
N LEU A 776 6.54 1.02 -2.16
CA LEU A 776 7.72 0.88 -1.29
C LEU A 776 9.00 1.69 -1.58
N SER A 777 9.03 2.69 -2.48
CA SER A 777 10.34 3.15 -2.97
C SER A 777 10.59 4.64 -3.22
N THR A 778 9.62 5.56 -3.14
CA THR A 778 9.93 6.97 -3.50
C THR A 778 9.48 8.07 -2.54
N LYS A 779 8.47 7.88 -1.68
CA LYS A 779 7.98 8.95 -0.78
C LYS A 779 8.27 8.76 0.72
N LEU A 780 9.00 7.71 1.10
CA LEU A 780 9.41 7.44 2.49
C LEU A 780 10.60 8.28 3.00
N ASN A 781 11.19 9.16 2.17
CA ASN A 781 12.40 9.93 2.52
C ASN A 781 12.15 11.18 3.39
N VAL A 782 10.90 11.55 3.69
CA VAL A 782 10.60 12.91 4.18
C VAL A 782 11.05 13.16 5.63
N GLY A 783 11.28 12.13 6.45
CA GLY A 783 11.72 12.28 7.85
C GLY A 783 13.24 12.26 8.08
N PHE A 784 13.99 11.58 7.21
CA PHE A 784 15.41 11.27 7.45
C PHE A 784 16.37 12.31 6.87
N ASP A 785 15.98 13.04 5.82
CA ASP A 785 16.83 14.02 5.13
C ASP A 785 17.13 15.30 5.95
N ARG A 786 16.65 15.41 7.20
CA ARG A 786 16.77 16.64 8.00
C ARG A 786 17.18 16.42 9.46
N MET A 787 18.13 15.53 9.76
CA MET A 787 18.84 15.64 11.05
C MET A 787 19.77 16.87 10.99
N SER A 788 19.22 18.04 11.31
CA SER A 788 19.88 19.35 11.22
C SER A 788 20.00 19.97 12.62
N VAL A 789 20.70 19.30 13.53
CA VAL A 789 21.10 19.92 14.79
C VAL A 789 22.63 19.86 14.92
N PRO A 790 23.32 21.01 14.83
CA PRO A 790 24.77 21.05 14.99
C PRO A 790 25.24 20.49 16.33
N GLY A 791 26.37 19.80 16.33
CA GLY A 791 27.04 19.30 17.54
C GLY A 791 26.43 18.03 18.15
N LEU A 792 25.55 17.32 17.42
CA LEU A 792 25.04 16.00 17.81
C LEU A 792 25.47 14.92 16.82
N VAL A 793 25.72 13.73 17.33
CA VAL A 793 26.10 12.53 16.57
C VAL A 793 25.11 11.42 16.88
N LEU A 794 24.44 10.92 15.84
CA LEU A 794 23.65 9.69 15.91
C LEU A 794 24.56 8.53 15.52
N THR A 795 24.74 7.57 16.42
CA THR A 795 25.40 6.30 16.09
C THR A 795 24.37 5.19 16.15
N ALA A 796 24.12 4.53 15.01
CA ALA A 796 23.17 3.44 14.90
C ALA A 796 23.89 2.12 14.69
N TYR A 797 23.37 1.04 15.25
CA TYR A 797 24.00 -0.28 15.23
C TYR A 797 23.07 -1.29 14.58
N ASN A 798 23.62 -2.23 13.80
CA ASN A 798 22.84 -3.27 13.14
C ASN A 798 22.47 -4.44 14.05
N ASP A 799 22.94 -4.45 15.30
CA ASP A 799 22.52 -5.39 16.34
C ASP A 799 22.02 -4.67 17.60
N TYR A 800 21.40 -5.43 18.50
CA TYR A 800 20.86 -4.92 19.76
C TYR A 800 21.97 -4.55 20.75
N ASN A 801 21.66 -3.74 21.76
CA ASN A 801 22.57 -3.35 22.85
C ASN A 801 23.90 -2.74 22.38
N PHE A 802 23.87 -1.95 21.30
CA PHE A 802 25.03 -1.26 20.69
C PHE A 802 26.11 -2.19 20.15
N GLN A 803 25.71 -3.39 19.71
CA GLN A 803 26.61 -4.40 19.14
C GLN A 803 26.59 -4.40 17.60
N GLY A 804 27.58 -5.06 17.01
CA GLY A 804 27.70 -5.19 15.56
C GLY A 804 28.31 -3.97 14.88
N ASN A 805 27.97 -3.80 13.60
CA ASN A 805 28.48 -2.70 12.79
C ASN A 805 27.77 -1.39 13.15
N SER A 806 28.57 -0.37 13.48
CA SER A 806 28.07 0.98 13.74
C SER A 806 28.07 1.82 12.47
N LEU A 807 26.99 2.58 12.27
CA LEU A 807 26.88 3.65 11.29
C LEU A 807 26.78 4.97 12.04
N VAL A 808 27.82 5.80 11.92
CA VAL A 808 27.88 7.13 12.52
C VAL A 808 27.32 8.15 11.54
N HIS A 809 26.38 8.97 12.01
CA HIS A 809 25.70 9.99 11.21
C HIS A 809 25.94 11.37 11.79
N HIS A 810 26.67 12.19 11.04
CA HIS A 810 26.91 13.60 11.35
C HIS A 810 25.92 14.51 10.62
N GLN A 811 25.82 15.76 11.08
CA GLN A 811 25.10 16.84 10.39
C GLN A 811 25.57 16.89 8.91
N ASN A 812 24.66 16.64 7.95
CA ASN A 812 24.88 16.55 6.48
C ASN A 812 25.21 15.17 5.89
N SER A 813 25.19 14.10 6.68
CA SER A 813 25.36 12.75 6.14
C SER A 813 24.14 12.32 5.32
N ASN A 814 24.33 11.54 4.25
CA ASN A 814 23.21 11.07 3.41
C ASN A 814 22.36 10.05 4.19
N SER A 815 21.15 10.49 4.54
CA SER A 815 20.20 9.77 5.40
C SER A 815 19.76 8.40 4.86
N LYS A 816 19.89 8.19 3.54
CA LYS A 816 19.52 6.93 2.86
C LYS A 816 20.33 5.72 3.32
N SER A 817 21.52 5.93 3.87
CA SER A 817 22.38 4.87 4.41
C SER A 817 21.83 4.27 5.71
N LEU A 818 21.26 5.09 6.59
CA LEU A 818 20.68 4.66 7.87
C LEU A 818 19.47 3.74 7.68
N TRP A 819 18.62 4.03 6.70
CA TRP A 819 17.42 3.20 6.46
C TRP A 819 17.77 1.80 5.93
N ARG A 820 18.78 1.70 5.06
CA ARG A 820 19.23 0.40 4.54
C ARG A 820 19.89 -0.48 5.59
N ALA A 821 20.39 0.12 6.67
CA ALA A 821 21.09 -0.59 7.72
C ALA A 821 20.15 -1.33 8.70
N TYR A 822 18.83 -1.06 8.68
CA TYR A 822 17.83 -1.62 9.61
C TYR A 822 18.36 -1.69 11.06
N PRO A 823 18.70 -0.55 11.65
CA PRO A 823 19.37 -0.55 12.93
C PRO A 823 18.46 -1.07 14.04
N LYS A 824 19.08 -1.77 14.98
CA LYS A 824 18.46 -2.44 16.11
C LYS A 824 18.73 -1.73 17.44
N SER A 825 19.70 -0.81 17.47
CA SER A 825 19.97 0.06 18.61
C SER A 825 20.65 1.36 18.16
N TYR A 826 20.57 2.43 18.96
CA TYR A 826 21.23 3.70 18.63
C TYR A 826 21.54 4.58 19.84
N THR A 827 22.49 5.49 19.67
CA THR A 827 22.81 6.55 20.63
C THR A 827 22.74 7.91 19.94
N LEU A 828 22.15 8.91 20.59
CA LEU A 828 22.20 10.30 20.16
C LEU A 828 22.93 11.14 21.21
N LEU A 829 24.21 11.43 20.96
CA LEU A 829 25.09 12.09 21.92
C LEU A 829 25.67 13.39 21.34
N PRO A 830 26.13 14.34 22.19
CA PRO A 830 26.94 15.45 21.73
C PRO A 830 28.22 14.96 21.03
N GLU A 831 28.66 15.65 19.98
CA GLU A 831 29.81 15.25 19.14
C GLU A 831 31.13 15.11 19.93
N ASN A 832 31.27 15.88 21.01
CA ASN A 832 32.42 15.81 21.92
C ASN A 832 32.24 14.80 23.07
N SER A 833 31.19 13.99 23.05
CA SER A 833 30.96 12.98 24.08
C SER A 833 31.98 11.85 23.94
N THR A 834 32.79 11.64 24.98
CA THR A 834 33.72 10.50 25.06
C THR A 834 33.05 9.20 25.52
N VAL A 835 31.74 9.24 25.78
CA VAL A 835 30.98 8.10 26.27
C VAL A 835 30.55 7.23 25.08
N VAL A 836 31.36 6.22 24.76
CA VAL A 836 30.87 5.04 24.03
C VAL A 836 30.28 4.11 25.08
N PRO A 837 28.97 3.81 25.08
CA PRO A 837 28.42 2.88 26.05
C PRO A 837 29.01 1.48 25.80
N THR A 838 29.90 1.02 26.66
CA THR A 838 30.16 -0.41 26.84
C THR A 838 28.87 -1.05 27.35
N THR A 839 28.33 -2.09 26.69
CA THR A 839 27.06 -2.79 27.03
C THR A 839 26.63 -2.59 28.49
N LEU A 840 25.73 -1.62 28.74
CA LEU A 840 25.32 -1.24 30.11
C LEU A 840 24.03 -1.94 30.56
N PHE A 841 23.38 -2.67 29.66
CA PHE A 841 22.06 -3.24 29.92
C PHE A 841 22.13 -4.76 30.00
N ALA A 842 21.50 -5.31 31.05
CA ALA A 842 21.16 -6.72 31.07
C ALA A 842 19.99 -6.95 30.09
N GLY A 843 20.11 -7.96 29.24
CA GLY A 843 19.18 -8.27 28.16
C GLY A 843 18.49 -9.60 28.39
N ILE A 844 17.22 -9.70 27.99
CA ILE A 844 16.48 -10.96 27.91
C ILE A 844 15.87 -11.07 26.52
N TYR A 845 16.18 -12.16 25.81
CA TYR A 845 15.77 -12.32 24.43
C TYR A 845 14.70 -13.41 24.33
N PRO A 846 13.49 -13.06 23.87
CA PRO A 846 12.47 -14.04 23.59
C PRO A 846 12.82 -14.87 22.35
N ASN A 847 12.17 -16.01 22.21
CA ASN A 847 12.23 -16.88 21.05
C ASN A 847 11.72 -16.14 19.80
N ARG A 848 12.22 -16.56 18.63
CA ARG A 848 11.85 -15.97 17.35
C ARG A 848 10.60 -16.66 16.82
N PHE A 849 9.55 -15.89 16.55
CA PHE A 849 8.27 -16.38 16.03
C PHE A 849 8.26 -16.35 14.48
N GLY A 850 9.36 -16.79 13.86
CA GLY A 850 9.61 -16.51 12.44
C GLY A 850 9.92 -15.04 12.15
N PHE A 851 10.09 -14.23 13.18
CA PHE A 851 10.54 -12.84 13.11
C PHE A 851 11.25 -12.38 14.37
N ASP A 852 12.02 -11.29 14.23
CA ASP A 852 12.75 -10.67 15.33
C ASP A 852 11.77 -9.95 16.26
N ILE A 853 11.74 -10.37 17.52
CA ILE A 853 11.10 -9.64 18.60
C ILE A 853 12.20 -8.90 19.37
N PRO A 854 12.07 -7.59 19.61
CA PRO A 854 13.09 -6.83 20.32
C PRO A 854 13.28 -7.40 21.73
N PRO A 855 14.52 -7.68 22.15
CA PRO A 855 14.83 -8.07 23.51
C PRO A 855 14.47 -6.97 24.49
N ILE A 856 14.28 -7.33 25.76
CA ILE A 856 14.12 -6.34 26.82
C ILE A 856 15.49 -6.06 27.41
N PHE A 857 15.88 -4.79 27.46
CA PHE A 857 17.13 -4.33 28.05
C PHE A 857 16.86 -3.49 29.29
N MET A 858 17.51 -3.83 30.38
CA MET A 858 17.31 -3.26 31.71
C MET A 858 18.64 -2.78 32.29
N GLN A 859 18.64 -1.60 32.91
CA GLN A 859 19.80 -1.04 33.62
C GLN A 859 19.69 -1.33 35.13
N VAL A 860 20.76 -1.08 35.88
CA VAL A 860 20.74 -1.22 37.35
C VAL A 860 19.58 -0.44 37.98
N GLY A 861 18.82 -1.10 38.86
CA GLY A 861 17.65 -0.55 39.52
C GLY A 861 16.34 -0.69 38.73
N ASP A 862 16.38 -1.09 37.46
CA ASP A 862 15.16 -1.38 36.70
C ASP A 862 14.46 -2.63 37.26
N SER A 863 13.13 -2.62 37.22
CA SER A 863 12.29 -3.75 37.62
C SER A 863 11.03 -3.84 36.76
N ILE A 864 10.70 -5.03 36.29
CA ILE A 864 9.48 -5.33 35.53
C ILE A 864 8.64 -6.29 36.34
N ALA A 865 7.47 -5.83 36.80
CA ALA A 865 6.62 -6.59 37.70
C ALA A 865 5.83 -7.71 37.00
N SER A 866 5.57 -7.58 35.70
CA SER A 866 4.89 -8.62 34.92
C SER A 866 5.35 -8.56 33.47
N LEU A 867 5.65 -9.72 32.89
CA LEU A 867 5.92 -9.87 31.47
C LEU A 867 4.64 -10.26 30.71
N ASP A 868 4.44 -9.60 29.58
CA ASP A 868 3.33 -9.88 28.67
C ASP A 868 3.81 -10.73 27.49
N TYR A 869 2.87 -11.45 26.86
CA TYR A 869 3.16 -12.19 25.64
C TYR A 869 3.55 -11.21 24.52
N PRO A 870 4.58 -11.51 23.70
CA PRO A 870 5.35 -12.76 23.60
C PRO A 870 6.60 -12.86 24.49
N TRP A 871 6.90 -11.84 25.30
CA TRP A 871 8.09 -11.82 26.14
C TRP A 871 8.01 -12.72 27.38
N ASN A 872 6.84 -13.29 27.68
CA ASN A 872 6.64 -14.30 28.73
C ASN A 872 6.42 -15.74 28.21
N ALA A 873 6.71 -15.97 26.92
CA ALA A 873 6.50 -17.25 26.26
C ALA A 873 7.74 -18.15 26.43
N ASP A 874 8.71 -18.01 25.54
CA ASP A 874 9.99 -18.75 25.54
C ASP A 874 11.14 -17.74 25.54
N ILE A 875 11.98 -17.78 26.56
CA ILE A 875 13.23 -16.99 26.62
C ILE A 875 14.38 -17.89 26.21
N GLN A 876 15.16 -17.46 25.22
CA GLN A 876 16.28 -18.25 24.69
C GLN A 876 17.59 -17.96 25.43
N ASN A 877 17.87 -16.69 25.70
CA ASN A 877 19.11 -16.29 26.34
C ASN A 877 18.92 -15.00 27.15
N VAL A 878 19.85 -14.82 28.07
CA VAL A 878 20.07 -13.59 28.81
C VAL A 878 21.48 -13.12 28.58
N THR A 879 21.67 -11.81 28.52
CA THR A 879 23.00 -11.19 28.49
C THR A 879 23.16 -10.32 29.73
N VAL A 880 24.24 -10.48 30.47
CA VAL A 880 24.47 -9.75 31.72
C VAL A 880 25.88 -9.17 31.72
N PRO A 881 26.02 -7.85 31.56
CA PRO A 881 27.32 -7.18 31.64
C PRO A 881 27.99 -7.36 32.99
N SER A 882 29.33 -7.33 32.99
CA SER A 882 30.12 -7.35 34.22
C SER A 882 29.72 -6.21 35.15
N GLY A 883 29.50 -6.53 36.43
CA GLY A 883 29.06 -5.58 37.45
C GLY A 883 27.55 -5.57 37.70
N LEU A 884 26.75 -6.26 36.88
CA LEU A 884 25.30 -6.40 37.03
C LEU A 884 24.90 -7.85 37.35
N THR A 885 23.75 -7.98 38.01
CA THR A 885 23.06 -9.25 38.22
C THR A 885 21.59 -9.08 37.79
N LEU A 886 21.11 -9.97 36.92
CA LEU A 886 19.69 -10.07 36.54
C LEU A 886 19.02 -11.10 37.45
N LEU A 887 17.93 -10.70 38.09
CA LEU A 887 17.07 -11.55 38.91
C LEU A 887 15.79 -11.84 38.16
N THR A 888 15.45 -13.11 37.97
CA THR A 888 14.23 -13.54 37.29
C THR A 888 13.35 -14.35 38.23
N TYR A 889 12.03 -14.16 38.15
CA TYR A 889 11.07 -14.80 39.03
C TYR A 889 10.04 -15.59 38.23
N SER A 890 9.60 -16.73 38.78
CA SER A 890 8.62 -17.60 38.11
C SER A 890 7.17 -17.11 38.22
N GLY A 891 6.92 -16.11 39.06
CA GLY A 891 5.63 -15.45 39.25
C GLY A 891 5.68 -13.95 38.95
N GLU A 892 4.51 -13.37 38.73
CA GLU A 892 4.34 -11.92 38.64
C GLU A 892 4.67 -11.26 40.00
N HIS A 893 4.93 -9.96 39.97
CA HIS A 893 5.24 -9.13 41.13
C HIS A 893 6.37 -9.69 42.00
N PHE A 894 7.38 -10.30 41.37
CA PHE A 894 8.58 -10.84 42.02
C PHE A 894 8.28 -11.97 43.01
N GLN A 895 7.24 -12.76 42.72
CA GLN A 895 6.84 -13.93 43.51
C GLN A 895 7.34 -15.24 42.88
N GLY A 896 7.26 -16.33 43.64
CA GLY A 896 7.62 -17.67 43.17
C GLY A 896 9.13 -17.97 43.28
N ASN A 897 9.60 -18.92 42.49
CA ASN A 897 11.01 -19.27 42.44
C ASN A 897 11.82 -18.09 41.87
N CYS A 898 13.07 -17.96 42.31
CA CYS A 898 13.98 -16.88 41.94
C CYS A 898 15.27 -17.45 41.37
N LYS A 899 15.80 -16.86 40.29
CA LYS A 899 17.07 -17.25 39.66
C LYS A 899 17.91 -16.02 39.38
N GLU A 900 19.20 -16.15 39.64
CA GLU A 900 20.20 -15.11 39.43
C GLU A 900 21.04 -15.45 38.20
N TRP A 901 21.30 -14.42 37.38
CA TRP A 901 22.15 -14.48 36.20
C TRP A 901 23.23 -13.41 36.32
N THR A 902 24.49 -13.81 36.30
CA THR A 902 25.66 -12.92 36.46
C THR A 902 26.54 -12.85 35.21
N GLY A 903 26.12 -13.50 34.13
CA GLY A 903 26.80 -13.51 32.83
C GLY A 903 25.90 -14.04 31.73
N ASP A 904 26.34 -13.87 30.49
CA ASP A 904 25.60 -14.31 29.30
C ASP A 904 25.36 -15.82 29.33
N THR A 905 24.11 -16.23 29.20
CA THR A 905 23.69 -17.62 29.39
C THR A 905 22.50 -17.97 28.50
N CYS A 906 22.49 -19.19 27.94
CA CYS A 906 21.29 -19.77 27.34
C CYS A 906 20.32 -20.20 28.45
N VAL A 907 19.05 -19.83 28.34
CA VAL A 907 18.05 -20.15 29.36
C VAL A 907 17.43 -21.50 29.03
N ASP A 908 17.69 -22.49 29.88
CA ASP A 908 17.14 -23.84 29.74
C ASP A 908 15.83 -24.04 30.53
N GLU A 909 15.17 -25.18 30.31
CA GLU A 909 14.01 -25.59 31.11
C GLU A 909 14.35 -25.72 32.61
N PRO A 910 13.43 -25.36 33.53
CA PRO A 910 12.08 -24.84 33.27
C PRO A 910 12.03 -23.30 33.12
N TRP A 911 13.17 -22.62 33.22
CA TRP A 911 13.22 -21.14 33.27
C TRP A 911 12.88 -20.49 31.93
N ASN A 912 13.16 -21.16 30.81
CA ASN A 912 12.82 -20.68 29.48
C ASN A 912 11.33 -20.32 29.33
N THR A 913 10.42 -21.01 30.02
CA THR A 913 8.96 -20.82 29.89
C THR A 913 8.27 -20.24 31.12
N SER A 914 9.01 -20.06 32.22
CA SER A 914 8.43 -19.69 33.51
C SER A 914 8.77 -18.28 33.99
N ILE A 915 9.66 -17.55 33.32
CA ILE A 915 10.00 -16.18 33.72
C ILE A 915 8.79 -15.25 33.53
N MET A 916 8.32 -14.66 34.63
CA MET A 916 7.15 -13.76 34.66
C MET A 916 7.48 -12.36 35.17
N SER A 917 8.56 -12.16 35.91
CA SER A 917 9.01 -10.83 36.36
C SER A 917 10.53 -10.75 36.55
N LEU A 918 11.09 -9.52 36.51
CA LEU A 918 12.52 -9.26 36.34
C LEU A 918 13.04 -8.09 37.20
N ARG A 919 14.26 -8.17 37.71
CA ARG A 919 14.98 -7.04 38.34
C ARG A 919 16.45 -7.03 37.97
N VAL A 920 17.06 -5.86 37.88
CA VAL A 920 18.53 -5.74 37.72
C VAL A 920 19.12 -5.02 38.93
N VAL A 921 20.16 -5.61 39.52
CA VAL A 921 20.90 -5.05 40.66
C VAL A 921 22.39 -4.97 40.34
N GLY A 922 23.12 -4.10 41.03
CA GLY A 922 24.58 -4.05 40.95
C GLY A 922 25.21 -5.15 41.81
N ASN A 923 26.37 -5.67 41.40
CA ASN A 923 27.06 -6.77 42.11
C ASN A 923 27.39 -6.43 43.57
N ASP A 924 27.66 -5.16 43.88
CA ASP A 924 27.95 -4.71 45.25
C ASP A 924 26.70 -4.74 46.16
N ALA A 925 25.51 -4.59 45.56
CA ALA A 925 24.22 -4.69 46.25
C ALA A 925 23.67 -6.13 46.34
N ALA A 926 24.22 -7.06 45.54
CA ALA A 926 23.83 -8.47 45.54
C ALA A 926 24.33 -9.25 46.78
N SER A 927 25.21 -8.66 47.60
CA SER A 927 25.71 -9.27 48.84
C SER A 927 24.62 -9.52 49.90
N THR A 928 23.44 -8.90 49.76
CA THR A 928 22.21 -9.26 50.49
C THR A 928 21.34 -10.24 49.69
N THR A 929 21.71 -11.53 49.69
CA THR A 929 20.97 -12.69 49.11
C THR A 929 19.49 -12.45 48.73
N PRO A 930 19.18 -12.04 47.48
CA PRO A 930 17.81 -11.78 47.05
C PRO A 930 17.04 -13.05 46.66
N CYS A 931 17.71 -14.10 46.14
CA CYS A 931 17.10 -15.42 45.97
C CYS A 931 17.48 -16.36 47.15
N LYS A 932 16.97 -16.15 48.36
CA LYS A 932 17.10 -17.19 49.42
C LYS A 932 16.21 -18.38 49.08
N GLU A 933 16.81 -19.58 49.10
CA GLU A 933 16.14 -20.88 49.00
C GLU A 933 14.86 -20.91 49.84
N ALA A 934 13.69 -20.99 49.18
CA ALA A 934 12.56 -21.66 49.78
C ALA A 934 12.93 -23.15 49.82
N ALA A 935 13.50 -23.59 50.95
CA ALA A 935 13.72 -24.99 51.21
C ALA A 935 12.37 -25.72 51.06
N ILE A 936 12.35 -26.69 50.15
CA ILE A 936 11.26 -27.63 49.93
C ILE A 936 10.94 -28.31 51.27
N SER A 937 9.70 -28.21 51.73
CA SER A 937 9.09 -29.14 52.68
C SER A 937 7.81 -29.69 52.09
#